data_AF-A0A6P6YGM7-F1
#
_entry.id   AF-A0A6P6YGM7-F1
#
_cell.length_a   1.000
_cell.length_b   1.000
_cell.length_c   1.000
_cell.angle_alpha   90.00
_cell.angle_beta   90.00
_cell.angle_gamma   90.00
#
_symmetry.space_group_name_H-M   'P 1'
#
loop_
_entity.id
_entity.type
_entity.pdbx_description
1 polymer ?
#
loop_
_entity_poly.entity_id
_entity_poly.type
_entity_poly.pdbx_seq_one_letter_code
_entity_poly.pdbx_strand_id
1 'polypeptide(L)'
;MGFIKTEIRSESDLKSKPIVENADGDYDDSTTTTTTTTTIINDNDDEKFDWHNQELKWKNILLLGIWHLATIGFYCYACVNDFKIQTIYFAVAIGMMSGIGTSAGSHRLWSHRSYRARWPLKLWLLMFQAITMNGSALSYARDHRTHHKYSDTAGDPKNPTRGLFYSHIGWWLLKKTDAVIEGGRQLDFSDLYRERLVYLQHKYYLPIFIIFGVLIPWSIPVIGWNEDPWMSFGLVVVLRITIVLHHLFTVNSLAHYFGYRPYDFRIRPADHRFVNYISFGEGIHNYHHVFPYDYRINERSQWELFNPPGMFIQLNRLIGLAYDLKVASPSVIAGVVRRRGVQPIRDQKRSLTFRICNALFDWTVGILVGAWAAYPLIAFKLLTERDVFMYRAYLAQKKFNVVLSEINQSSPQPLKAVRLYARYLSSSTTTSSVDEILAELDSNQTIYMDDCYSSLCAAAIYFHEKNYENVLKILNNSSDIECMAATVQALLHLDRLDLARKEHKRMCQKDEYHTLSQLALAWINLYYGGEKLQDSYFIYQELKEKFGPTPLLLNGQATALICQNRWEEAEQLIVETIEKDSNYTEAIINQMLLANLQGKSLELINRFINQLSDRVSNLVCKILLKVYFVLLKDKISKQYQIV
;
A
#
# COMPACT_ATOMS: atom_id res chain seq x y z
N MET A 1 14.26 -40.51 -9.90
CA MET A 1 15.02 -40.39 -11.16
C MET A 1 16.22 -39.49 -10.92
N GLY A 2 17.42 -40.00 -11.19
CA GLY A 2 18.68 -39.62 -10.55
C GLY A 2 19.19 -38.20 -10.80
N PHE A 3 19.75 -37.62 -9.74
CA PHE A 3 20.55 -36.39 -9.75
C PHE A 3 21.94 -36.68 -10.33
N ILE A 4 22.28 -36.03 -11.45
CA ILE A 4 23.64 -35.98 -11.97
C ILE A 4 24.40 -34.88 -11.22
N LYS A 5 25.40 -35.28 -10.45
CA LYS A 5 26.46 -34.42 -9.91
C LYS A 5 27.32 -33.91 -11.07
N THR A 6 27.47 -32.60 -11.20
CA THR A 6 28.55 -31.99 -11.99
C THR A 6 29.59 -31.41 -11.03
N GLU A 7 30.80 -31.94 -11.13
CA GLU A 7 31.98 -31.56 -10.37
C GLU A 7 32.44 -30.13 -10.72
N ILE A 8 32.78 -29.38 -9.69
CA ILE A 8 33.44 -28.07 -9.77
C ILE A 8 34.92 -28.33 -10.05
N ARG A 9 35.42 -27.91 -11.22
CA ARG A 9 36.87 -27.87 -11.50
C ARG A 9 37.45 -26.51 -11.11
N SER A 10 38.57 -26.55 -10.40
CA SER A 10 39.33 -25.42 -9.87
C SER A 10 40.11 -24.65 -10.94
N GLU A 11 40.42 -23.40 -10.58
CA GLU A 11 40.84 -22.27 -11.41
C GLU A 11 42.33 -22.27 -11.81
N SER A 12 42.96 -23.42 -12.10
CA SER A 12 44.42 -23.52 -12.32
C SER A 12 44.91 -23.81 -13.74
N ASP A 13 44.03 -24.12 -14.72
CA ASP A 13 44.49 -24.79 -15.96
C ASP A 13 44.44 -23.95 -17.26
N LEU A 14 44.42 -22.61 -17.18
CA LEU A 14 44.48 -21.75 -18.37
C LEU A 14 45.56 -20.66 -18.25
N LYS A 15 46.82 -21.09 -18.36
CA LYS A 15 47.93 -20.21 -18.76
C LYS A 15 48.61 -20.79 -20.00
N SER A 16 48.21 -20.34 -21.19
CA SER A 16 49.00 -20.51 -22.41
C SER A 16 49.66 -19.18 -22.78
N LYS A 17 51.00 -19.21 -22.87
CA LYS A 17 51.88 -18.11 -23.28
C LYS A 17 51.71 -17.80 -24.79
N PRO A 18 51.88 -16.55 -25.24
CA PRO A 18 52.17 -16.28 -26.64
C PRO A 18 53.68 -16.40 -26.93
N ILE A 19 53.99 -16.99 -28.08
CA ILE A 19 55.33 -17.08 -28.68
C ILE A 19 55.59 -15.76 -29.42
N VAL A 20 56.70 -15.09 -29.13
CA VAL A 20 57.24 -13.98 -29.92
C VAL A 20 58.64 -14.38 -30.36
N GLU A 21 58.83 -14.51 -31.67
CA GLU A 21 60.15 -14.66 -32.31
C GLU A 21 60.84 -13.30 -32.35
N ASN A 22 62.08 -13.27 -31.86
CA ASN A 22 63.00 -12.14 -31.97
C ASN A 22 63.70 -12.16 -33.33
N ALA A 23 63.88 -10.97 -33.93
CA ALA A 23 64.89 -10.74 -34.96
C ALA A 23 65.66 -9.48 -34.58
N ASP A 24 66.96 -9.66 -34.34
CA ASP A 24 67.95 -8.64 -34.00
C ASP A 24 68.29 -7.74 -35.20
N GLY A 25 68.66 -6.48 -34.92
CA GLY A 25 69.16 -5.52 -35.89
C GLY A 25 69.72 -4.30 -35.18
N ASP A 26 71.03 -4.34 -34.95
CA ASP A 26 71.88 -3.35 -34.29
C ASP A 26 72.19 -2.18 -35.24
N TYR A 27 72.00 -0.92 -34.80
CA TYR A 27 72.66 0.26 -35.38
C TYR A 27 72.61 1.45 -34.40
N ASP A 28 73.80 1.91 -34.02
CA ASP A 28 74.08 3.04 -33.15
C ASP A 28 74.25 4.31 -33.99
N ASP A 29 73.53 5.40 -33.68
CA ASP A 29 74.02 6.75 -33.99
C ASP A 29 73.47 7.78 -33.01
N SER A 30 74.41 8.59 -32.53
CA SER A 30 74.25 9.62 -31.51
C SER A 30 73.72 10.92 -32.10
N THR A 31 72.61 11.45 -31.59
CA THR A 31 72.34 12.90 -31.62
C THR A 31 71.26 13.29 -30.61
N THR A 32 71.60 14.27 -29.76
CA THR A 32 70.83 14.70 -28.60
C THR A 32 69.71 15.68 -28.98
N THR A 33 68.58 15.55 -28.26
CA THR A 33 67.56 16.57 -27.93
C THR A 33 66.53 16.97 -29.00
N THR A 34 65.30 16.44 -28.88
CA THR A 34 64.15 17.12 -28.24
C THR A 34 62.93 16.18 -28.35
N THR A 35 62.70 15.33 -27.34
CA THR A 35 61.57 14.39 -27.36
C THR A 35 60.43 14.93 -26.51
N THR A 36 59.34 15.31 -27.16
CA THR A 36 58.02 15.50 -26.55
C THR A 36 57.61 14.16 -25.93
N THR A 37 57.64 14.06 -24.59
CA THR A 37 57.21 12.88 -23.86
C THR A 37 55.71 12.68 -24.08
N THR A 38 55.36 11.89 -25.10
CA THR A 38 54.05 11.27 -25.20
C THR A 38 54.07 10.12 -24.21
N THR A 39 53.58 10.37 -23.00
CA THR A 39 53.42 9.34 -21.98
C THR A 39 52.34 8.37 -22.46
N ILE A 40 52.77 7.26 -23.06
CA ILE A 40 51.93 6.08 -23.22
C ILE A 40 51.71 5.56 -21.80
N ILE A 41 50.54 5.82 -21.24
CA ILE A 41 50.12 5.25 -19.96
C ILE A 41 49.94 3.75 -20.21
N ASN A 42 50.79 2.93 -19.61
CA ASN A 42 50.59 1.50 -19.52
C ASN A 42 49.41 1.24 -18.56
N ASP A 43 48.29 0.75 -19.07
CA ASP A 43 47.07 0.36 -18.33
C ASP A 43 47.28 -0.94 -17.49
N ASN A 44 48.37 -1.07 -16.75
CA ASN A 44 48.68 -2.27 -15.95
C ASN A 44 48.85 -2.03 -14.44
N ASP A 45 48.53 -0.84 -13.92
CA ASP A 45 48.44 -0.61 -12.48
C ASP A 45 46.97 -0.72 -12.03
N ASP A 46 46.52 -1.95 -11.78
CA ASP A 46 45.33 -2.24 -10.96
C ASP A 46 45.62 -1.85 -9.50
N GLU A 47 45.80 -0.56 -9.21
CA GLU A 47 45.75 -0.07 -7.83
C GLU A 47 44.34 -0.35 -7.29
N LYS A 48 44.26 -1.37 -6.43
CA LYS A 48 43.04 -1.75 -5.73
C LYS A 48 42.51 -0.51 -4.98
N PHE A 49 41.28 -0.10 -5.29
CA PHE A 49 40.68 1.11 -4.72
C PHE A 49 40.80 1.13 -3.19
N ASP A 50 41.61 2.06 -2.69
CA ASP A 50 41.86 2.20 -1.26
C ASP A 50 40.78 3.06 -0.61
N TRP A 51 39.98 2.39 0.22
CA TRP A 51 38.88 3.00 0.97
C TRP A 51 39.36 3.94 2.08
N HIS A 52 40.57 3.76 2.62
CA HIS A 52 41.08 4.53 3.75
C HIS A 52 41.46 5.96 3.36
N ASN A 53 41.83 6.15 2.09
CA ASN A 53 42.29 7.43 1.56
C ASN A 53 41.20 8.24 0.84
N GLN A 54 39.93 7.86 0.97
CA GLN A 54 38.81 8.55 0.32
C GLN A 54 38.19 9.62 1.21
N GLU A 55 37.91 10.79 0.62
CA GLU A 55 37.22 11.85 1.33
C GLU A 55 35.71 11.58 1.46
N LEU A 56 35.25 11.51 2.71
CA LEU A 56 33.85 11.29 3.05
C LEU A 56 33.01 12.56 2.85
N LYS A 57 31.78 12.38 2.32
CA LYS A 57 30.73 13.40 2.32
C LYS A 57 29.87 13.24 3.58
N TRP A 58 30.38 13.69 4.73
CA TRP A 58 29.70 13.56 6.02
C TRP A 58 28.24 14.07 6.03
N LYS A 59 27.95 15.16 5.33
CA LYS A 59 26.57 15.65 5.17
C LYS A 59 25.66 14.61 4.52
N ASN A 60 26.11 13.94 3.46
CA ASN A 60 25.33 12.91 2.79
C ASN A 60 25.18 11.67 3.66
N ILE A 61 26.26 11.26 4.34
CA ILE A 61 26.25 10.11 5.25
C ILE A 61 25.22 10.32 6.37
N LEU A 62 25.23 11.49 7.03
CA LEU A 62 24.30 11.81 8.10
C LEU A 62 22.86 11.90 7.58
N LEU A 63 22.61 12.63 6.48
CA LEU A 63 21.26 12.79 5.94
C LEU A 63 20.67 11.46 5.47
N LEU A 64 21.43 10.66 4.73
CA LEU A 64 20.97 9.34 4.28
C LEU A 64 20.81 8.39 5.47
N GLY A 65 21.74 8.40 6.44
CA GLY A 65 21.62 7.60 7.66
C GLY A 65 20.33 7.90 8.42
N ILE A 66 20.04 9.18 8.68
CA ILE A 66 18.79 9.63 9.32
C ILE A 66 17.58 9.21 8.48
N TRP A 67 17.65 9.34 7.15
CA TRP A 67 16.55 8.97 6.27
C TRP A 67 16.23 7.47 6.29
N HIS A 68 17.26 6.61 6.34
CA HIS A 68 17.05 5.16 6.45
C HIS A 68 16.52 4.76 7.84
N LEU A 69 17.01 5.39 8.91
CA LEU A 69 16.47 5.18 10.25
C LEU A 69 15.00 5.62 10.33
N ALA A 70 14.66 6.77 9.75
CA ALA A 70 13.28 7.22 9.64
C ALA A 70 12.43 6.25 8.81
N THR A 71 12.97 5.69 7.72
CA THR A 71 12.28 4.67 6.92
C THR A 71 11.93 3.45 7.76
N ILE A 72 12.88 2.92 8.54
CA ILE A 72 12.65 1.79 9.45
C ILE A 72 11.61 2.17 10.52
N GLY A 73 11.75 3.35 11.13
CA GLY A 73 10.82 3.87 12.13
C GLY A 73 9.39 3.98 11.63
N PHE A 74 9.19 4.61 10.45
CA PHE A 74 7.87 4.75 9.83
C PHE A 74 7.30 3.42 9.34
N TYR A 75 8.14 2.51 8.87
CA TYR A 75 7.69 1.16 8.50
C TYR A 75 7.17 0.40 9.73
N CYS A 76 7.90 0.44 10.85
CA CYS A 76 7.44 -0.13 12.11
C CYS A 76 6.18 0.59 12.64
N TYR A 77 6.11 1.92 12.50
CA TYR A 77 4.94 2.72 12.88
C TYR A 77 3.69 2.32 12.09
N ALA A 78 3.82 2.11 10.76
CA ALA A 78 2.74 1.62 9.90
C ALA A 78 2.32 0.18 10.21
N CYS A 79 3.19 -0.63 10.80
CA CYS A 79 2.83 -1.96 11.30
C CYS A 79 2.11 -1.94 12.66
N VAL A 80 2.06 -0.81 13.38
CA VAL A 80 1.43 -0.74 14.71
C VAL A 80 0.18 0.14 14.71
N ASN A 81 0.14 1.13 13.82
CA ASN A 81 -0.96 2.09 13.70
C ASN A 81 -1.75 1.81 12.42
N ASP A 82 -3.04 2.13 12.43
CA ASP A 82 -3.84 2.01 11.23
C ASP A 82 -3.43 3.06 10.18
N PHE A 83 -3.63 2.72 8.92
CA PHE A 83 -3.39 3.60 7.77
C PHE A 83 -4.42 3.33 6.69
N LYS A 84 -4.75 4.34 5.88
CA LYS A 84 -5.73 4.18 4.82
C LYS A 84 -5.10 3.51 3.61
N ILE A 85 -5.78 2.49 3.07
CA ILE A 85 -5.26 1.70 1.93
C ILE A 85 -5.02 2.59 0.68
N GLN A 86 -5.81 3.65 0.54
CA GLN A 86 -5.67 4.68 -0.49
C GLN A 86 -4.28 5.32 -0.46
N THR A 87 -3.69 5.51 0.73
CA THR A 87 -2.34 6.07 0.93
C THR A 87 -1.26 5.18 0.32
N ILE A 88 -1.40 3.85 0.41
CA ILE A 88 -0.48 2.91 -0.22
C ILE A 88 -0.58 2.96 -1.74
N TYR A 89 -1.79 2.92 -2.29
CA TYR A 89 -1.99 3.03 -3.74
C TYR A 89 -1.45 4.35 -4.29
N PHE A 90 -1.69 5.44 -3.57
CA PHE A 90 -1.16 6.75 -3.90
C PHE A 90 0.38 6.78 -3.86
N ALA A 91 1.01 6.24 -2.82
CA ALA A 91 2.47 6.14 -2.72
C ALA A 91 3.08 5.37 -3.89
N VAL A 92 2.49 4.23 -4.26
CA VAL A 92 2.92 3.42 -5.41
C VAL A 92 2.79 4.21 -6.71
N ALA A 93 1.67 4.90 -6.94
CA ALA A 93 1.46 5.71 -8.14
C ALA A 93 2.50 6.84 -8.27
N ILE A 94 2.76 7.58 -7.19
CA ILE A 94 3.79 8.64 -7.17
C ILE A 94 5.19 8.05 -7.36
N GLY A 95 5.46 6.87 -6.82
CA GLY A 95 6.70 6.11 -7.06
C GLY A 95 6.87 5.72 -8.52
N MET A 96 5.82 5.25 -9.19
CA MET A 96 5.85 4.96 -10.64
C MET A 96 6.11 6.22 -11.47
N MET A 97 5.47 7.36 -11.12
CA MET A 97 5.73 8.64 -11.78
C MET A 97 7.20 9.04 -11.63
N SER A 98 7.78 8.85 -10.43
CA SER A 98 9.20 9.08 -10.16
C SER A 98 10.09 8.23 -11.09
N GLY A 99 9.79 6.93 -11.19
CA GLY A 99 10.47 6.00 -12.10
C GLY A 99 10.39 6.43 -13.58
N ILE A 100 9.23 6.87 -14.05
CA ILE A 100 9.04 7.43 -15.40
C ILE A 100 9.90 8.69 -15.60
N GLY A 101 9.90 9.61 -14.64
CA GLY A 101 10.71 10.84 -14.70
C GLY A 101 12.21 10.56 -14.86
N THR A 102 12.73 9.60 -14.08
CA THR A 102 14.14 9.19 -14.19
C THR A 102 14.44 8.44 -15.47
N SER A 103 13.69 7.40 -15.79
CA SER A 103 13.97 6.56 -16.96
C SER A 103 13.63 7.27 -18.28
N ALA A 104 12.37 7.66 -18.48
CA ALA A 104 11.96 8.29 -19.74
C ALA A 104 12.55 9.70 -19.90
N GLY A 105 12.75 10.43 -18.80
CA GLY A 105 13.35 11.77 -18.80
C GLY A 105 14.87 11.75 -18.68
N SER A 106 15.38 11.77 -17.45
CA SER A 106 16.81 11.96 -17.14
C SER A 106 17.72 11.02 -17.90
N HIS A 107 17.36 9.75 -18.00
CA HIS A 107 18.12 8.72 -18.67
C HIS A 107 17.96 8.77 -20.20
N ARG A 108 16.77 8.45 -20.72
CA ARG A 108 16.58 8.26 -22.17
C ARG A 108 16.55 9.56 -22.97
N LEU A 109 15.93 10.62 -22.45
CA LEU A 109 15.79 11.91 -23.14
C LEU A 109 17.04 12.77 -22.99
N TRP A 110 17.43 13.07 -21.75
CA TRP A 110 18.49 14.05 -21.49
C TRP A 110 19.90 13.44 -21.47
N SER A 111 20.10 12.22 -20.96
CA SER A 111 21.43 11.59 -21.01
C SER A 111 21.77 11.10 -22.42
N HIS A 112 20.85 10.33 -23.02
CA HIS A 112 21.12 9.58 -24.26
C HIS A 112 20.56 10.17 -25.54
N ARG A 113 19.69 11.18 -25.46
CA ARG A 113 19.06 11.82 -26.63
C ARG A 113 18.43 10.78 -27.57
N SER A 114 17.81 9.76 -26.99
CA SER A 114 17.23 8.61 -27.71
C SER A 114 15.89 8.94 -28.38
N TYR A 115 15.27 10.05 -27.98
CA TYR A 115 14.10 10.63 -28.62
C TYR A 115 14.06 12.14 -28.37
N ARG A 116 13.13 12.84 -29.00
CA ARG A 116 12.83 14.25 -28.76
C ARG A 116 11.43 14.41 -28.18
N ALA A 117 11.26 15.40 -27.30
CA ALA A 117 10.00 15.70 -26.63
C ALA A 117 9.57 17.14 -26.89
N ARG A 118 8.24 17.37 -26.96
CA ARG A 118 7.66 18.72 -26.90
C ARG A 118 7.71 19.26 -25.46
N TRP A 119 7.58 20.57 -25.31
CA TRP A 119 7.73 21.24 -24.01
C TRP A 119 6.80 20.71 -22.90
N PRO A 120 5.52 20.29 -23.15
CA PRO A 120 4.67 19.80 -22.07
C PRO A 120 5.22 18.50 -21.45
N LEU A 121 5.66 17.58 -22.32
CA LEU A 121 6.27 16.33 -21.89
C LEU A 121 7.59 16.56 -21.16
N LYS A 122 8.43 17.49 -21.63
CA LYS A 122 9.65 17.90 -20.92
C LYS A 122 9.34 18.41 -19.51
N LEU A 123 8.32 19.26 -19.37
CA LEU A 123 7.92 19.82 -18.08
C LEU A 123 7.45 18.72 -17.11
N TRP A 124 6.57 17.82 -17.56
CA TRP A 124 6.10 16.69 -16.73
C TRP A 124 7.25 15.78 -16.31
N LEU A 125 8.13 15.41 -17.23
CA LEU A 125 9.29 14.57 -16.92
C LEU A 125 10.26 15.24 -15.93
N LEU A 126 10.42 16.57 -15.98
CA LEU A 126 11.23 17.31 -15.02
C LEU A 126 10.61 17.36 -13.62
N MET A 127 9.29 17.54 -13.53
CA MET A 127 8.58 17.46 -12.24
C MET A 127 8.65 16.04 -11.67
N PHE A 128 8.41 15.04 -12.50
CA PHE A 128 8.50 13.62 -12.11
C PHE A 128 9.93 13.21 -11.74
N GLN A 129 10.96 13.78 -12.39
CA GLN A 129 12.33 13.59 -11.96
C GLN A 129 12.58 14.22 -10.59
N ALA A 130 12.08 15.44 -10.35
CA ALA A 130 12.35 16.14 -9.10
C ALA A 130 11.84 15.36 -7.88
N ILE A 131 10.69 14.69 -7.98
CA ILE A 131 10.10 13.92 -6.88
C ILE A 131 10.88 12.65 -6.48
N THR A 132 11.91 12.26 -7.24
CA THR A 132 12.75 11.06 -6.98
C THR A 132 13.82 11.27 -5.91
N MET A 133 14.13 12.52 -5.56
CA MET A 133 15.31 12.90 -4.75
C MET A 133 16.67 12.52 -5.36
N ASN A 134 16.74 12.04 -6.61
CA ASN A 134 17.96 11.56 -7.27
C ASN A 134 18.76 12.67 -7.99
N GLY A 135 18.69 13.90 -7.47
CA GLY A 135 19.27 15.09 -8.09
C GLY A 135 18.51 15.60 -9.31
N SER A 136 18.94 16.77 -9.80
CA SER A 136 18.39 17.39 -10.99
C SER A 136 18.59 16.54 -12.26
N ALA A 137 17.75 16.74 -13.27
CA ALA A 137 17.92 16.03 -14.56
C ALA A 137 19.29 16.34 -15.19
N LEU A 138 19.80 17.57 -15.02
CA LEU A 138 21.12 17.97 -15.50
C LEU A 138 22.25 17.23 -14.78
N SER A 139 22.24 17.21 -13.44
CA SER A 139 23.27 16.51 -12.65
C SER A 139 23.25 15.01 -12.91
N TYR A 140 22.06 14.42 -13.00
CA TYR A 140 21.91 13.01 -13.36
C TYR A 140 22.51 12.73 -14.75
N ALA A 141 22.15 13.53 -15.76
CA ALA A 141 22.63 13.32 -17.12
C ALA A 141 24.14 13.50 -17.26
N ARG A 142 24.75 14.42 -16.51
CA ARG A 142 26.21 14.56 -16.45
C ARG A 142 26.86 13.29 -15.94
N ASP A 143 26.45 12.81 -14.78
CA ASP A 143 27.04 11.62 -14.16
C ASP A 143 26.77 10.36 -14.98
N HIS A 144 25.60 10.27 -15.61
CA HIS A 144 25.24 9.12 -16.45
C HIS A 144 26.03 9.08 -17.76
N ARG A 145 26.26 10.23 -18.42
CA ARG A 145 27.13 10.32 -19.61
C ARG A 145 28.58 9.97 -19.27
N THR A 146 29.10 10.46 -18.15
CA THR A 146 30.45 10.10 -17.67
C THR A 146 30.54 8.60 -17.40
N HIS A 147 29.55 8.02 -16.73
CA HIS A 147 29.47 6.58 -16.49
C HIS A 147 29.52 5.77 -17.79
N HIS A 148 28.74 6.10 -18.82
CA HIS A 148 28.81 5.36 -20.08
C HIS A 148 30.15 5.51 -20.81
N LYS A 149 30.77 6.69 -20.75
CA LYS A 149 32.04 6.93 -21.44
C LYS A 149 33.21 6.19 -20.79
N TYR A 150 33.23 6.17 -19.46
CA TYR A 150 34.34 5.64 -18.66
C TYR A 150 33.95 4.39 -17.87
N SER A 151 32.88 3.69 -18.27
CA SER A 151 32.31 2.54 -17.55
C SER A 151 33.39 1.55 -17.12
N ASP A 152 33.29 1.08 -15.88
CA ASP A 152 34.21 0.11 -15.29
C ASP A 152 35.67 0.59 -15.12
N THR A 153 35.95 1.89 -15.31
CA THR A 153 37.29 2.50 -15.09
C THR A 153 37.31 3.45 -13.89
N ALA A 154 38.49 3.98 -13.52
CA ALA A 154 38.62 4.98 -12.46
C ALA A 154 37.83 6.28 -12.72
N GLY A 155 37.49 6.58 -13.99
CA GLY A 155 36.68 7.73 -14.39
C GLY A 155 35.17 7.53 -14.25
N ASP A 156 34.69 6.32 -13.95
CA ASP A 156 33.27 6.04 -13.72
C ASP A 156 32.83 6.52 -12.32
N PRO A 157 31.86 7.45 -12.22
CA PRO A 157 31.36 7.94 -10.93
C PRO A 157 30.81 6.85 -10.00
N LYS A 158 30.35 5.74 -10.58
CA LYS A 158 29.64 4.66 -9.89
C LYS A 158 30.27 3.29 -10.21
N ASN A 159 31.58 3.31 -10.40
CA ASN A 159 32.38 2.17 -10.81
C ASN A 159 32.06 0.88 -10.02
N PRO A 160 31.51 -0.17 -10.67
CA PRO A 160 31.22 -1.43 -10.01
C PRO A 160 32.46 -2.21 -9.61
N THR A 161 33.65 -1.95 -10.17
CA THR A 161 34.88 -2.64 -9.74
C THR A 161 35.27 -2.34 -8.29
N ARG A 162 34.79 -1.20 -7.76
CA ARG A 162 35.00 -0.77 -6.37
C ARG A 162 34.10 -1.51 -5.38
N GLY A 163 33.22 -2.40 -5.84
CA GLY A 163 32.36 -3.21 -4.99
C GLY A 163 30.86 -2.92 -5.14
N LEU A 164 30.05 -3.90 -4.75
CA LEU A 164 28.59 -3.82 -4.84
C LEU A 164 28.01 -2.67 -3.99
N PHE A 165 28.55 -2.46 -2.79
CA PHE A 165 28.12 -1.36 -1.92
C PHE A 165 28.46 0.01 -2.52
N TYR A 166 29.66 0.17 -3.10
CA TYR A 166 30.08 1.41 -3.73
C TYR A 166 29.15 1.80 -4.88
N SER A 167 28.94 0.88 -5.82
CA SER A 167 28.08 1.09 -7.00
C SER A 167 26.60 1.25 -6.65
N HIS A 168 26.12 0.64 -5.56
CA HIS A 168 24.74 0.81 -5.11
C HIS A 168 24.54 2.20 -4.48
N ILE A 169 25.25 2.52 -3.39
CA ILE A 169 25.03 3.76 -2.63
C ILE A 169 26.32 4.46 -2.22
N GLY A 170 27.45 3.76 -2.11
CA GLY A 170 28.70 4.33 -1.61
C GLY A 170 29.24 5.51 -2.42
N TRP A 171 28.98 5.55 -3.73
CA TRP A 171 29.34 6.69 -4.59
C TRP A 171 28.65 8.02 -4.19
N TRP A 172 27.53 7.97 -3.47
CA TRP A 172 26.89 9.14 -2.85
C TRP A 172 27.56 9.59 -1.54
N LEU A 173 28.25 8.66 -0.87
CA LEU A 173 28.86 8.86 0.45
C LEU A 173 30.29 9.42 0.35
N LEU A 174 30.92 9.29 -0.80
CA LEU A 174 32.29 9.72 -1.07
C LEU A 174 32.32 10.92 -2.01
N LYS A 175 33.35 11.77 -1.88
CA LYS A 175 33.63 12.78 -2.91
C LYS A 175 34.06 12.10 -4.21
N LYS A 176 33.85 12.78 -5.34
CA LYS A 176 34.28 12.26 -6.64
C LYS A 176 35.81 12.31 -6.68
N THR A 177 36.43 11.23 -7.15
CA THR A 177 37.88 11.16 -7.37
C THR A 177 38.29 12.07 -8.52
N ASP A 178 39.55 12.48 -8.58
CA ASP A 178 40.06 13.36 -9.64
C ASP A 178 39.84 12.77 -11.03
N ALA A 179 40.03 11.45 -11.18
CA ALA A 179 39.74 10.75 -12.43
C ALA A 179 38.28 10.93 -12.91
N VAL A 180 37.31 10.96 -12.00
CA VAL A 180 35.88 11.17 -12.33
C VAL A 180 35.63 12.63 -12.71
N ILE A 181 36.26 13.56 -12.00
CA ILE A 181 36.14 15.00 -12.27
C ILE A 181 36.71 15.31 -13.64
N GLU A 182 37.90 14.78 -13.94
CA GLU A 182 38.59 15.00 -15.20
C GLU A 182 37.89 14.31 -16.37
N GLY A 183 37.46 13.05 -16.21
CA GLY A 183 36.64 12.37 -17.21
C GLY A 183 35.34 13.13 -17.50
N GLY A 184 34.72 13.71 -16.48
CA GLY A 184 33.55 14.58 -16.65
C GLY A 184 33.84 15.87 -17.42
N ARG A 185 35.01 16.50 -17.25
CA ARG A 185 35.39 17.75 -17.95
C ARG A 185 35.59 17.54 -19.45
N GLN A 186 35.95 16.33 -19.87
CA GLN A 186 36.16 15.99 -21.28
C GLN A 186 34.86 15.82 -22.08
N LEU A 187 33.69 15.87 -21.43
CA LEU A 187 32.39 15.66 -22.05
C LEU A 187 31.64 16.98 -22.28
N ASP A 188 30.94 17.06 -23.42
CA ASP A 188 30.06 18.19 -23.73
C ASP A 188 28.67 18.04 -23.08
N PHE A 189 28.30 19.06 -22.32
CA PHE A 189 26.99 19.20 -21.66
C PHE A 189 26.25 20.48 -22.09
N SER A 190 26.76 21.20 -23.09
CA SER A 190 26.21 22.50 -23.52
C SER A 190 24.73 22.42 -23.91
N ASP A 191 24.28 21.28 -24.42
CA ASP A 191 22.88 21.01 -24.72
C ASP A 191 21.96 21.07 -23.49
N LEU A 192 22.42 20.55 -22.35
CA LEU A 192 21.65 20.54 -21.10
C LEU A 192 21.56 21.95 -20.50
N TYR A 193 22.63 22.74 -20.62
CA TYR A 193 22.67 24.12 -20.14
C TYR A 193 21.85 25.08 -21.03
N ARG A 194 21.79 24.82 -22.34
CA ARG A 194 20.96 25.61 -23.28
C ARG A 194 19.47 25.29 -23.19
N GLU A 195 19.10 24.11 -22.71
CA GLU A 195 17.69 23.75 -22.51
C GLU A 195 17.13 24.45 -21.27
N ARG A 196 16.34 25.51 -21.51
CA ARG A 196 15.81 26.41 -20.47
C ARG A 196 15.10 25.67 -19.34
N LEU A 197 14.24 24.70 -19.65
CA LEU A 197 13.48 23.97 -18.63
C LEU A 197 14.40 23.13 -17.73
N VAL A 198 15.39 22.46 -18.31
CA VAL A 198 16.37 21.63 -17.59
C VAL A 198 17.24 22.50 -16.69
N TYR A 199 17.74 23.62 -17.21
CA TYR A 199 18.55 24.55 -16.43
C TYR A 199 17.77 25.19 -15.28
N LEU A 200 16.51 25.60 -15.51
CA LEU A 200 15.64 26.12 -14.45
C LEU A 200 15.38 25.07 -13.37
N GLN A 201 15.10 23.82 -13.76
CA GLN A 201 14.91 22.73 -12.81
C GLN A 201 16.18 22.45 -12.00
N HIS A 202 17.36 22.55 -12.61
CA HIS A 202 18.64 22.41 -11.90
C HIS A 202 18.87 23.55 -10.90
N LYS A 203 18.65 24.80 -11.33
CA LYS A 203 18.85 25.99 -10.50
C LYS A 203 17.92 26.04 -9.29
N TYR A 204 16.66 25.63 -9.47
CA TYR A 204 15.63 25.65 -8.43
C TYR A 204 15.28 24.25 -7.91
N TYR A 205 16.20 23.30 -8.02
CA TYR A 205 15.94 21.89 -7.71
C TYR A 205 15.39 21.70 -6.30
N LEU A 206 16.02 22.31 -5.28
CA LEU A 206 15.62 22.12 -3.88
C LEU A 206 14.21 22.66 -3.60
N PRO A 207 13.84 23.90 -3.95
CA PRO A 207 12.45 24.36 -3.86
C PRO A 207 11.45 23.47 -4.60
N ILE A 208 11.78 23.04 -5.82
CA ILE A 208 10.90 22.16 -6.62
C ILE A 208 10.72 20.82 -5.91
N PHE A 209 11.79 20.21 -5.40
CA PHE A 209 11.72 18.96 -4.65
C PHE A 209 10.90 19.10 -3.36
N ILE A 210 11.07 20.18 -2.60
CA ILE A 210 10.30 20.42 -1.37
C ILE A 210 8.80 20.51 -1.72
N ILE A 211 8.44 21.28 -2.75
CA ILE A 211 7.03 21.47 -3.11
C ILE A 211 6.43 20.18 -3.70
N PHE A 212 7.03 19.64 -4.76
CA PHE A 212 6.45 18.54 -5.53
C PHE A 212 6.81 17.16 -4.98
N GLY A 213 7.97 17.01 -4.34
CA GLY A 213 8.45 15.73 -3.82
C GLY A 213 8.03 15.46 -2.38
N VAL A 214 7.79 16.52 -1.59
CA VAL A 214 7.45 16.43 -0.17
C VAL A 214 6.05 17.00 0.12
N LEU A 215 5.83 18.32 -0.01
CA LEU A 215 4.62 18.98 0.48
C LEU A 215 3.34 18.55 -0.24
N ILE A 216 3.35 18.50 -1.58
CA ILE A 216 2.18 18.07 -2.36
C ILE A 216 1.86 16.59 -2.09
N PRO A 217 2.80 15.63 -2.24
CA PRO A 217 2.52 14.23 -1.95
C PRO A 217 2.09 13.97 -0.51
N TRP A 218 2.63 14.71 0.46
CA TRP A 218 2.24 14.61 1.87
C TRP A 218 0.83 15.15 2.14
N SER A 219 0.47 16.30 1.57
CA SER A 219 -0.81 16.95 1.86
C SER A 219 -2.00 16.27 1.18
N ILE A 220 -1.81 15.61 0.03
CA ILE A 220 -2.91 14.97 -0.70
C ILE A 220 -3.62 13.89 0.14
N PRO A 221 -2.94 12.92 0.79
CA PRO A 221 -3.63 11.96 1.65
C PRO A 221 -4.32 12.59 2.86
N VAL A 222 -3.66 13.60 3.47
CA VAL A 222 -4.17 14.30 4.66
C VAL A 222 -5.46 15.04 4.33
N ILE A 223 -5.50 15.75 3.20
CA ILE A 223 -6.69 16.55 2.82
C ILE A 223 -7.71 15.68 2.09
N GLY A 224 -7.25 14.79 1.21
CA GLY A 224 -8.10 14.05 0.27
C GLY A 224 -8.91 12.93 0.92
N TRP A 225 -8.35 12.25 1.93
CA TRP A 225 -9.06 11.19 2.65
C TRP A 225 -8.79 11.20 4.16
N ASN A 226 -8.34 12.33 4.72
CA ASN A 226 -8.12 12.53 6.16
C ASN A 226 -7.09 11.56 6.76
N GLU A 227 -6.03 11.22 6.04
CA GLU A 227 -4.94 10.39 6.57
C GLU A 227 -4.19 11.11 7.70
N ASP A 228 -3.68 10.35 8.66
CA ASP A 228 -2.79 10.90 9.69
C ASP A 228 -1.57 11.59 9.03
N PRO A 229 -1.24 12.84 9.39
CA PRO A 229 -0.12 13.56 8.79
C PRO A 229 1.24 12.86 8.90
N TRP A 230 1.49 12.14 10.00
CA TRP A 230 2.75 11.40 10.19
C TRP A 230 2.77 10.12 9.35
N MET A 231 1.65 9.42 9.27
CA MET A 231 1.49 8.25 8.41
C MET A 231 1.65 8.61 6.93
N SER A 232 1.00 9.69 6.49
CA SER A 232 1.16 10.23 5.13
C SER A 232 2.61 10.58 4.82
N PHE A 233 3.28 11.29 5.75
CA PHE A 233 4.68 11.66 5.59
C PHE A 233 5.59 10.43 5.51
N GLY A 234 5.39 9.48 6.43
CA GLY A 234 6.16 8.24 6.50
C GLY A 234 6.03 7.38 5.23
N LEU A 235 4.82 7.12 4.77
CA LEU A 235 4.55 6.23 3.64
C LEU A 235 4.83 6.89 2.29
N VAL A 236 4.31 8.11 2.07
CA VAL A 236 4.29 8.75 0.74
C VAL A 236 5.55 9.57 0.47
N VAL A 237 6.24 10.06 1.50
CA VAL A 237 7.49 10.80 1.36
C VAL A 237 8.68 9.90 1.68
N VAL A 238 8.83 9.47 2.94
CA VAL A 238 10.06 8.82 3.41
C VAL A 238 10.25 7.44 2.77
N LEU A 239 9.32 6.51 3.02
CA LEU A 239 9.40 5.13 2.57
C LEU A 239 9.41 5.04 1.04
N ARG A 240 8.49 5.75 0.37
CA ARG A 240 8.41 5.78 -1.09
C ARG A 240 9.71 6.28 -1.74
N ILE A 241 10.30 7.38 -1.26
CA ILE A 241 11.54 7.90 -1.83
C ILE A 241 12.68 6.91 -1.61
N THR A 242 12.80 6.31 -0.41
CA THR A 242 13.84 5.32 -0.12
C THR A 242 13.76 4.12 -1.06
N ILE A 243 12.56 3.54 -1.23
CA ILE A 243 12.35 2.39 -2.11
C ILE A 243 12.71 2.72 -3.55
N VAL A 244 12.24 3.86 -4.07
CA VAL A 244 12.53 4.31 -5.44
C VAL A 244 14.01 4.51 -5.66
N LEU A 245 14.73 5.13 -4.70
CA LEU A 245 16.18 5.28 -4.80
C LEU A 245 16.89 3.92 -4.85
N HIS A 246 16.52 2.98 -3.98
CA HIS A 246 17.10 1.64 -4.02
C HIS A 246 16.82 0.90 -5.33
N HIS A 247 15.60 1.00 -5.86
CA HIS A 247 15.26 0.48 -7.19
C HIS A 247 16.21 1.03 -8.26
N LEU A 248 16.42 2.35 -8.30
CA LEU A 248 17.34 3.00 -9.25
C LEU A 248 18.79 2.56 -9.04
N PHE A 249 19.22 2.42 -7.78
CA PHE A 249 20.58 2.00 -7.43
C PHE A 249 20.87 0.55 -7.78
N THR A 250 19.86 -0.32 -7.86
CA THR A 250 20.06 -1.71 -8.33
C THR A 250 20.57 -1.78 -9.78
N VAL A 251 20.27 -0.79 -10.61
CA VAL A 251 20.77 -0.73 -12.00
C VAL A 251 22.28 -0.54 -12.02
N ASN A 252 22.81 0.32 -11.14
CA ASN A 252 24.24 0.57 -11.05
C ASN A 252 24.99 -0.60 -10.39
N SER A 253 24.33 -1.32 -9.48
CA SER A 253 24.94 -2.44 -8.74
C SER A 253 24.59 -3.79 -9.34
N LEU A 254 23.39 -4.31 -9.07
CA LEU A 254 22.97 -5.64 -9.48
C LEU A 254 23.09 -5.88 -10.99
N ALA A 255 22.77 -4.88 -11.83
CA ALA A 255 22.86 -5.04 -13.29
C ALA A 255 24.30 -5.06 -13.83
N HIS A 256 25.32 -4.70 -13.03
CA HIS A 256 26.73 -4.86 -13.41
C HIS A 256 27.35 -6.15 -12.88
N TYR A 257 26.72 -6.79 -11.90
CA TYR A 257 27.23 -8.01 -11.25
C TYR A 257 26.54 -9.28 -11.74
N PHE A 258 25.21 -9.26 -11.84
CA PHE A 258 24.41 -10.45 -12.09
C PHE A 258 23.69 -10.36 -13.43
N GLY A 259 23.67 -11.46 -14.18
CA GLY A 259 22.89 -11.59 -15.40
C GLY A 259 23.71 -12.10 -16.59
N TYR A 260 23.15 -11.92 -17.78
CA TYR A 260 23.68 -12.41 -19.04
C TYR A 260 24.28 -11.28 -19.88
N ARG A 261 25.23 -11.59 -20.75
CA ARG A 261 25.89 -10.60 -21.63
C ARG A 261 25.81 -11.00 -23.10
N PRO A 262 24.59 -11.02 -23.69
CA PRO A 262 24.39 -11.54 -25.04
C PRO A 262 24.97 -10.63 -26.15
N TYR A 263 25.12 -9.32 -25.92
CA TYR A 263 25.51 -8.36 -26.96
C TYR A 263 27.00 -8.02 -26.96
N ASP A 264 27.60 -7.81 -25.78
CA ASP A 264 29.05 -7.66 -25.61
C ASP A 264 29.48 -8.33 -24.30
N PHE A 265 30.22 -9.44 -24.37
CA PHE A 265 30.65 -10.19 -23.17
C PHE A 265 31.85 -9.55 -22.46
N ARG A 266 32.48 -8.54 -23.07
CA ARG A 266 33.73 -7.94 -22.58
C ARG A 266 33.49 -6.81 -21.57
N ILE A 267 32.26 -6.31 -21.49
CA ILE A 267 31.85 -5.24 -20.57
C ILE A 267 31.13 -5.84 -19.35
N ARG A 268 31.17 -5.18 -18.19
CA ARG A 268 30.46 -5.68 -16.98
C ARG A 268 28.92 -5.62 -17.04
N PRO A 269 28.27 -4.59 -17.62
CA PRO A 269 26.81 -4.50 -17.70
C PRO A 269 26.16 -5.79 -18.22
N ALA A 270 25.13 -6.25 -17.52
CA ALA A 270 24.46 -7.52 -17.75
C ALA A 270 22.94 -7.31 -17.86
N ASP A 271 22.30 -8.12 -18.70
CA ASP A 271 20.85 -8.23 -18.80
C ASP A 271 20.34 -9.17 -17.70
N HIS A 272 19.44 -8.67 -16.86
CA HIS A 272 18.85 -9.45 -15.77
C HIS A 272 17.37 -9.17 -15.61
N ARG A 273 16.53 -10.20 -15.78
CA ARG A 273 15.06 -10.08 -15.79
C ARG A 273 14.48 -9.63 -14.45
N PHE A 274 14.97 -10.16 -13.32
CA PHE A 274 14.56 -9.67 -12.00
C PHE A 274 14.96 -8.21 -11.75
N VAL A 275 16.20 -7.82 -12.08
CA VAL A 275 16.63 -6.41 -12.02
C VAL A 275 15.74 -5.55 -12.91
N ASN A 276 15.35 -6.05 -14.08
CA ASN A 276 14.41 -5.35 -14.96
C ASN A 276 13.04 -5.09 -14.30
N TYR A 277 12.54 -6.02 -13.49
CA TYR A 277 11.30 -5.80 -12.74
C TYR A 277 11.49 -4.78 -11.61
N ILE A 278 12.49 -4.97 -10.75
CA ILE A 278 12.69 -4.11 -9.57
C ILE A 278 13.16 -2.69 -9.96
N SER A 279 13.82 -2.52 -11.09
CA SER A 279 14.27 -1.21 -11.61
C SER A 279 13.27 -0.55 -12.56
N PHE A 280 12.04 -1.08 -12.63
CA PHE A 280 10.97 -0.50 -13.46
C PHE A 280 11.30 -0.43 -14.96
N GLY A 281 11.99 -1.46 -15.48
CA GLY A 281 12.30 -1.65 -16.90
C GLY A 281 13.75 -1.40 -17.32
N GLU A 282 14.66 -1.08 -16.39
CA GLU A 282 16.04 -0.66 -16.68
C GLU A 282 17.10 -1.78 -16.59
N GLY A 283 16.67 -3.03 -16.46
CA GLY A 283 17.54 -4.17 -16.16
C GLY A 283 18.14 -4.89 -17.37
N ILE A 284 17.81 -4.47 -18.60
CA ILE A 284 18.47 -4.97 -19.82
C ILE A 284 19.72 -4.13 -20.09
N HIS A 285 20.69 -4.24 -19.18
CA HIS A 285 21.80 -3.30 -19.07
C HIS A 285 22.94 -3.59 -20.06
N ASN A 286 23.14 -4.84 -20.48
CA ASN A 286 24.12 -5.17 -21.51
C ASN A 286 23.71 -4.57 -22.85
N TYR A 287 22.43 -4.74 -23.25
CA TYR A 287 21.92 -4.09 -24.47
C TYR A 287 22.06 -2.57 -24.37
N HIS A 288 21.67 -2.00 -23.24
CA HIS A 288 21.67 -0.56 -23.03
C HIS A 288 23.06 0.06 -23.19
N HIS A 289 24.10 -0.55 -22.61
CA HIS A 289 25.47 -0.06 -22.75
C HIS A 289 26.05 -0.22 -24.15
N VAL A 290 25.61 -1.24 -24.90
CA VAL A 290 26.03 -1.45 -26.29
C VAL A 290 25.30 -0.52 -27.26
N PHE A 291 24.02 -0.24 -27.03
CA PHE A 291 23.17 0.62 -27.86
C PHE A 291 22.52 1.75 -27.04
N PRO A 292 23.32 2.67 -26.46
CA PRO A 292 22.80 3.67 -25.52
C PRO A 292 21.79 4.63 -26.14
N TYR A 293 21.83 4.81 -27.47
CA TYR A 293 20.92 5.68 -28.21
C TYR A 293 19.53 5.08 -28.48
N ASP A 294 19.31 3.77 -28.25
CA ASP A 294 18.01 3.13 -28.50
C ASP A 294 17.02 3.46 -27.38
N TYR A 295 15.92 4.14 -27.69
CA TYR A 295 14.94 4.58 -26.68
C TYR A 295 14.27 3.40 -25.95
N ARG A 296 14.30 2.21 -26.55
CA ARG A 296 13.67 1.01 -26.03
C ARG A 296 14.48 0.34 -24.93
N ILE A 297 15.80 0.60 -24.89
CA ILE A 297 16.80 -0.07 -24.04
C ILE A 297 16.77 -1.61 -24.08
N ASN A 298 16.12 -2.19 -25.10
CA ASN A 298 16.11 -3.62 -25.39
C ASN A 298 15.82 -3.85 -26.88
N GLU A 299 16.17 -5.04 -27.38
CA GLU A 299 15.95 -5.42 -28.80
C GLU A 299 14.45 -5.64 -29.12
N ARG A 300 13.65 -6.02 -28.11
CA ARG A 300 12.25 -6.45 -28.25
C ARG A 300 11.28 -5.29 -28.49
N SER A 301 10.04 -5.64 -28.86
CA SER A 301 8.96 -4.64 -28.91
C SER A 301 8.54 -4.25 -27.48
N GLN A 302 8.13 -3.00 -27.25
CA GLN A 302 7.88 -2.50 -25.89
C GLN A 302 6.74 -3.20 -25.15
N TRP A 303 5.83 -3.85 -25.86
CA TRP A 303 4.77 -4.66 -25.25
C TRP A 303 5.26 -6.03 -24.77
N GLU A 304 6.40 -6.53 -25.23
CA GLU A 304 6.84 -7.92 -25.00
C GLU A 304 7.62 -8.15 -23.71
N LEU A 305 8.22 -7.08 -23.21
CA LEU A 305 9.07 -7.08 -22.04
C LEU A 305 8.55 -5.98 -21.12
N PHE A 306 8.56 -6.23 -19.83
CA PHE A 306 8.22 -5.23 -18.82
C PHE A 306 9.13 -4.01 -18.96
N ASN A 307 8.62 -2.95 -19.57
CA ASN A 307 9.31 -1.67 -19.75
C ASN A 307 8.28 -0.51 -19.73
N PRO A 308 7.71 -0.19 -18.56
CA PRO A 308 6.71 0.88 -18.44
C PRO A 308 7.18 2.25 -18.97
N PRO A 309 8.42 2.72 -18.72
CA PRO A 309 8.89 4.00 -19.27
C PRO A 309 8.96 4.00 -20.80
N GLY A 310 9.35 2.87 -21.40
CA GLY A 310 9.38 2.72 -22.85
C GLY A 310 7.99 2.72 -23.49
N MET A 311 7.02 2.06 -22.84
CA MET A 311 5.61 2.13 -23.23
C MET A 311 5.06 3.54 -23.09
N PHE A 312 5.39 4.24 -21.99
CA PHE A 312 5.01 5.64 -21.78
C PHE A 312 5.53 6.55 -22.92
N ILE A 313 6.78 6.38 -23.36
CA ILE A 313 7.32 7.12 -24.51
C ILE A 313 6.53 6.78 -25.80
N GLN A 314 6.17 5.52 -26.04
CA GLN A 314 5.36 5.13 -27.20
C GLN A 314 3.96 5.77 -27.18
N LEU A 315 3.27 5.77 -26.04
CA LEU A 315 1.97 6.43 -25.90
C LEU A 315 2.08 7.93 -26.19
N ASN A 316 3.13 8.58 -25.67
CA ASN A 316 3.40 10.00 -25.94
C ASN A 316 3.74 10.28 -27.41
N ARG A 317 4.29 9.29 -28.14
CA ARG A 317 4.49 9.39 -29.58
C ARG A 317 3.16 9.37 -30.34
N LEU A 318 2.20 8.54 -29.93
CA LEU A 318 0.89 8.46 -30.60
C LEU A 318 0.14 9.80 -30.54
N ILE A 319 0.25 10.53 -29.44
CA ILE A 319 -0.34 11.87 -29.26
C ILE A 319 0.57 13.01 -29.72
N GLY A 320 1.72 12.71 -30.34
CA GLY A 320 2.63 13.70 -30.92
C GLY A 320 3.49 14.51 -29.93
N LEU A 321 3.54 14.12 -28.64
CA LEU A 321 4.40 14.74 -27.63
C LEU A 321 5.84 14.23 -27.67
N ALA A 322 6.06 12.98 -28.09
CA ALA A 322 7.37 12.40 -28.35
C ALA A 322 7.57 12.12 -29.85
N TYR A 323 8.77 12.35 -30.37
CA TYR A 323 9.11 12.17 -31.79
C TYR A 323 10.59 11.86 -31.96
N ASP A 324 11.02 11.49 -33.18
CA ASP A 324 12.43 11.15 -33.49
C ASP A 324 12.99 10.03 -32.58
N LEU A 325 12.16 8.99 -32.34
CA LEU A 325 12.52 7.84 -31.50
C LEU A 325 13.56 6.97 -32.23
N LYS A 326 14.77 6.90 -31.68
CA LYS A 326 15.91 6.18 -32.25
C LYS A 326 15.90 4.72 -31.86
N VAL A 327 16.14 3.85 -32.83
CA VAL A 327 16.12 2.39 -32.67
C VAL A 327 17.35 1.80 -33.36
N ALA A 328 18.07 0.91 -32.69
CA ALA A 328 19.17 0.19 -33.32
C ALA A 328 18.62 -0.76 -34.39
N SER A 329 19.19 -0.70 -35.61
CA SER A 329 18.72 -1.53 -36.71
C SER A 329 19.08 -3.00 -36.49
N PRO A 330 18.27 -3.95 -37.00
CA PRO A 330 18.58 -5.38 -36.88
C PRO A 330 19.96 -5.77 -37.45
N SER A 331 20.40 -5.10 -38.52
CA SER A 331 21.71 -5.34 -39.13
C SER A 331 22.86 -4.87 -38.23
N VAL A 332 22.72 -3.72 -37.58
CA VAL A 332 23.70 -3.21 -36.61
C VAL A 332 23.79 -4.13 -35.40
N ILE A 333 22.64 -4.54 -34.84
CA ILE A 333 22.59 -5.47 -33.70
C ILE A 333 23.27 -6.80 -34.07
N ALA A 334 22.87 -7.41 -35.20
CA ALA A 334 23.45 -8.68 -35.65
C ALA A 334 24.97 -8.57 -35.90
N GLY A 335 25.44 -7.47 -36.46
CA GLY A 335 26.86 -7.21 -36.68
C GLY A 335 27.65 -7.11 -35.37
N VAL A 336 27.10 -6.44 -34.35
CA VAL A 336 27.75 -6.37 -33.02
C VAL A 336 27.79 -7.74 -32.36
N VAL A 337 26.66 -8.46 -32.33
CA VAL A 337 26.60 -9.79 -31.71
C VAL A 337 27.56 -10.75 -32.41
N ARG A 338 27.72 -10.68 -33.74
CA ARG A 338 28.70 -11.51 -34.46
C ARG A 338 30.15 -11.23 -34.04
N ARG A 339 30.50 -9.97 -33.74
CA ARG A 339 31.87 -9.57 -33.40
C ARG A 339 32.19 -9.71 -31.91
N ARG A 340 31.20 -9.50 -31.04
CA ARG A 340 31.40 -9.24 -29.61
C ARG A 340 30.40 -9.96 -28.69
N GLY A 341 29.31 -10.50 -29.25
CA GLY A 341 28.23 -11.11 -28.47
C GLY A 341 28.36 -12.62 -28.34
N VAL A 342 27.43 -13.21 -27.59
CA VAL A 342 27.38 -14.66 -27.30
C VAL A 342 26.10 -15.24 -27.85
N GLN A 343 26.17 -15.89 -29.01
CA GLN A 343 25.00 -16.41 -29.74
C GLN A 343 24.13 -17.38 -28.90
N PRO A 344 24.68 -18.34 -28.12
CA PRO A 344 23.87 -19.24 -27.31
C PRO A 344 23.03 -18.55 -26.22
N ILE A 345 23.46 -17.37 -25.78
CA ILE A 345 22.80 -16.60 -24.70
C ILE A 345 21.78 -15.62 -25.29
N ARG A 346 21.88 -15.30 -26.58
CA ARG A 346 20.95 -14.38 -27.24
C ARG A 346 19.61 -15.05 -27.50
N ASP A 347 18.54 -14.38 -27.09
CA ASP A 347 17.18 -14.85 -27.31
C ASP A 347 16.83 -14.98 -28.80
N GLN A 348 16.46 -16.18 -29.20
CA GLN A 348 15.92 -16.44 -30.54
C GLN A 348 14.45 -16.00 -30.63
N LYS A 349 14.02 -15.56 -31.82
CA LYS A 349 12.62 -15.20 -32.07
C LYS A 349 11.73 -16.43 -31.91
N ARG A 350 10.82 -16.37 -30.93
CA ARG A 350 9.80 -17.41 -30.67
C ARG A 350 8.50 -17.12 -31.42
N SER A 351 7.57 -18.07 -31.42
CA SER A 351 6.24 -17.92 -32.01
C SER A 351 5.47 -16.75 -31.37
N LEU A 352 4.50 -16.19 -32.10
CA LEU A 352 3.68 -15.08 -31.61
C LEU A 352 2.93 -15.44 -30.32
N THR A 353 2.37 -16.65 -30.25
CA THR A 353 1.68 -17.16 -29.05
C THR A 353 2.58 -17.15 -27.83
N PHE A 354 3.81 -17.67 -27.95
CA PHE A 354 4.77 -17.65 -26.85
C PHE A 354 5.11 -16.22 -26.42
N ARG A 355 5.32 -15.31 -27.39
CA ARG A 355 5.62 -13.90 -27.11
C ARG A 355 4.49 -13.22 -26.34
N ILE A 356 3.23 -13.46 -26.71
CA ILE A 356 2.04 -12.93 -26.00
C ILE A 356 1.97 -13.48 -24.57
N CYS A 357 2.07 -14.81 -24.39
CA CYS A 357 2.03 -15.42 -23.06
C CYS A 357 3.18 -14.93 -22.18
N ASN A 358 4.40 -14.85 -22.72
CA ASN A 358 5.55 -14.34 -22.00
C ASN A 358 5.41 -12.85 -21.65
N ALA A 359 4.82 -12.04 -22.55
CA ALA A 359 4.55 -10.63 -22.28
C ALA A 359 3.56 -10.48 -21.11
N LEU A 360 2.44 -11.21 -21.11
CA LEU A 360 1.47 -11.20 -20.01
C LEU A 360 2.13 -11.59 -18.69
N PHE A 361 2.97 -12.62 -18.71
CA PHE A 361 3.75 -13.02 -17.55
C PHE A 361 4.74 -11.93 -17.11
N ASP A 362 5.53 -11.36 -18.03
CA ASP A 362 6.51 -10.30 -17.75
C ASP A 362 5.86 -9.08 -17.11
N TRP A 363 4.74 -8.61 -17.68
CA TRP A 363 4.04 -7.43 -17.16
C TRP A 363 3.38 -7.70 -15.82
N THR A 364 2.76 -8.87 -15.64
CA THR A 364 2.13 -9.24 -14.36
C THR A 364 3.19 -9.35 -13.26
N VAL A 365 4.25 -10.12 -13.49
CA VAL A 365 5.33 -10.29 -12.51
C VAL A 365 6.09 -8.98 -12.31
N GLY A 366 6.31 -8.19 -13.35
CA GLY A 366 6.98 -6.90 -13.26
C GLY A 366 6.23 -5.90 -12.38
N ILE A 367 4.91 -5.77 -12.56
CA ILE A 367 4.06 -4.93 -11.69
C ILE A 367 4.10 -5.46 -10.26
N LEU A 368 4.02 -6.78 -10.08
CA LEU A 368 4.02 -7.38 -8.76
C LEU A 368 5.35 -7.14 -8.02
N VAL A 369 6.46 -7.48 -8.64
CA VAL A 369 7.79 -7.27 -8.06
C VAL A 369 8.08 -5.77 -7.86
N GLY A 370 7.63 -4.89 -8.76
CA GLY A 370 7.81 -3.45 -8.60
C GLY A 370 7.10 -2.87 -7.37
N ALA A 371 5.97 -3.45 -6.95
CA ALA A 371 5.19 -3.00 -5.80
C ALA A 371 5.46 -3.82 -4.51
N TRP A 372 6.56 -4.58 -4.46
CA TRP A 372 6.84 -5.54 -3.38
C TRP A 372 6.74 -4.97 -1.96
N ALA A 373 7.17 -3.72 -1.77
CA ALA A 373 7.21 -3.07 -0.46
C ALA A 373 5.80 -2.72 0.09
N ALA A 374 4.78 -2.71 -0.77
CA ALA A 374 3.40 -2.48 -0.34
C ALA A 374 2.77 -3.75 0.27
N TYR A 375 3.18 -4.95 -0.16
CA TYR A 375 2.48 -6.19 0.21
C TYR A 375 2.52 -6.53 1.69
N PRO A 376 3.66 -6.40 2.40
CA PRO A 376 3.67 -6.69 3.82
C PRO A 376 2.72 -5.77 4.60
N LEU A 377 2.66 -4.48 4.24
CA LEU A 377 1.76 -3.51 4.87
C LEU A 377 0.30 -3.87 4.60
N ILE A 378 -0.06 -4.15 3.34
CA ILE A 378 -1.42 -4.55 2.95
C ILE A 378 -1.82 -5.85 3.65
N ALA A 379 -0.95 -6.86 3.65
CA ALA A 379 -1.19 -8.15 4.27
C ALA A 379 -1.39 -8.00 5.79
N PHE A 380 -0.55 -7.19 6.44
CA PHE A 380 -0.69 -6.90 7.86
C PHE A 380 -2.04 -6.27 8.19
N LYS A 381 -2.46 -5.24 7.45
CA LYS A 381 -3.77 -4.59 7.62
C LYS A 381 -4.94 -5.57 7.47
N LEU A 382 -4.93 -6.37 6.40
CA LEU A 382 -5.98 -7.37 6.15
C LEU A 382 -6.04 -8.44 7.24
N LEU A 383 -4.89 -8.88 7.75
CA LEU A 383 -4.83 -9.86 8.85
C LEU A 383 -5.41 -9.26 10.15
N THR A 384 -5.09 -8.01 10.48
CA THR A 384 -5.63 -7.35 11.67
C THR A 384 -7.14 -7.13 11.59
N GLU A 385 -7.68 -6.70 10.45
CA GLU A 385 -9.13 -6.50 10.27
C GLU A 385 -9.89 -7.83 10.40
N ARG A 386 -9.36 -8.90 9.78
CA ARG A 386 -9.94 -10.25 9.88
C ARG A 386 -10.08 -10.68 11.34
N ASP A 387 -9.03 -10.51 12.13
CA ASP A 387 -9.00 -10.97 13.52
C ASP A 387 -10.00 -10.17 14.37
N VAL A 388 -10.14 -8.86 14.14
CA VAL A 388 -11.16 -8.03 14.82
C VAL A 388 -12.57 -8.56 14.56
N PHE A 389 -12.94 -8.83 13.31
CA PHE A 389 -14.26 -9.39 12.98
C PHE A 389 -14.47 -10.79 13.58
N MET A 390 -13.44 -11.64 13.53
CA MET A 390 -13.49 -12.98 14.12
C MET A 390 -13.77 -12.91 15.63
N TYR A 391 -13.05 -12.07 16.37
CA TYR A 391 -13.26 -11.95 17.82
C TYR A 391 -14.59 -11.27 18.17
N ARG A 392 -15.05 -10.29 17.39
CA ARG A 392 -16.40 -9.71 17.55
C ARG A 392 -17.50 -10.74 17.32
N ALA A 393 -17.33 -11.66 16.38
CA ALA A 393 -18.25 -12.78 16.19
C ALA A 393 -18.25 -13.73 17.40
N TYR A 394 -17.08 -14.02 18.00
CA TYR A 394 -17.02 -14.77 19.26
C TYR A 394 -17.72 -14.05 20.43
N LEU A 395 -17.61 -12.72 20.50
CA LEU A 395 -18.36 -11.92 21.47
C LEU A 395 -19.87 -12.03 21.27
N ALA A 396 -20.35 -11.96 20.02
CA ALA A 396 -21.77 -12.15 19.71
C ALA A 396 -22.28 -13.55 20.10
N GLN A 397 -21.43 -14.58 20.03
CA GLN A 397 -21.72 -15.94 20.49
C GLN A 397 -21.59 -16.13 22.02
N LYS A 398 -21.33 -15.06 22.79
CA LYS A 398 -21.10 -15.10 24.25
C LYS A 398 -19.89 -15.95 24.68
N LYS A 399 -18.92 -16.17 23.78
CA LYS A 399 -17.69 -16.95 24.04
C LYS A 399 -16.55 -16.04 24.52
N PHE A 400 -16.76 -15.34 25.65
CA PHE A 400 -15.83 -14.31 26.14
C PHE A 400 -14.45 -14.86 26.51
N ASN A 401 -14.39 -16.09 27.05
CA ASN A 401 -13.14 -16.71 27.50
C ASN A 401 -12.12 -16.87 26.36
N VAL A 402 -12.56 -17.19 25.15
CA VAL A 402 -11.69 -17.34 23.97
C VAL A 402 -10.99 -16.02 23.64
N VAL A 403 -11.75 -14.92 23.65
CA VAL A 403 -11.24 -13.57 23.38
C VAL A 403 -10.25 -13.13 24.47
N LEU A 404 -10.55 -13.45 25.74
CA LEU A 404 -9.70 -13.12 26.88
C LEU A 404 -8.45 -14.00 27.00
N SER A 405 -8.42 -15.20 26.41
CA SER A 405 -7.22 -16.06 26.43
C SER A 405 -6.27 -15.77 25.27
N GLU A 406 -6.80 -15.38 24.10
CA GLU A 406 -5.99 -15.24 22.88
C GLU A 406 -5.44 -13.82 22.67
N ILE A 407 -6.16 -12.77 23.07
CA ILE A 407 -5.70 -11.39 22.89
C ILE A 407 -4.81 -10.98 24.05
N ASN A 408 -3.57 -10.55 23.79
CA ASN A 408 -2.60 -10.18 24.83
C ASN A 408 -2.32 -8.67 24.86
N GLN A 409 -1.56 -8.19 25.86
CA GLN A 409 -1.12 -6.78 25.92
C GLN A 409 -0.20 -6.39 24.75
N SER A 410 0.40 -7.35 24.06
CA SER A 410 1.22 -7.12 22.86
C SER A 410 0.41 -7.04 21.56
N SER A 411 -0.90 -7.30 21.60
CA SER A 411 -1.75 -7.27 20.42
C SER A 411 -1.97 -5.84 19.89
N PRO A 412 -2.27 -5.68 18.59
CA PRO A 412 -2.68 -4.40 18.00
C PRO A 412 -3.81 -3.70 18.78
N GLN A 413 -3.85 -2.36 18.71
CA GLN A 413 -4.82 -1.53 19.43
C GLN A 413 -6.30 -1.92 19.17
N PRO A 414 -6.73 -2.21 17.92
CA PRO A 414 -8.11 -2.64 17.66
C PRO A 414 -8.48 -3.93 18.43
N LEU A 415 -7.55 -4.89 18.54
CA LEU A 415 -7.77 -6.13 19.28
C LEU A 415 -7.81 -5.89 20.79
N LYS A 416 -6.99 -4.96 21.31
CA LYS A 416 -7.05 -4.55 22.72
C LYS A 416 -8.41 -3.96 23.06
N ALA A 417 -9.00 -3.15 22.19
CA ALA A 417 -10.34 -2.62 22.38
C ALA A 417 -11.41 -3.73 22.40
N VAL A 418 -11.29 -4.74 21.53
CA VAL A 418 -12.16 -5.93 21.55
C VAL A 418 -12.01 -6.71 22.85
N ARG A 419 -10.78 -6.88 23.36
CA ARG A 419 -10.53 -7.51 24.68
C ARG A 419 -11.14 -6.71 25.83
N LEU A 420 -11.08 -5.38 25.77
CA LEU A 420 -11.72 -4.52 26.76
C LEU A 420 -13.23 -4.71 26.76
N TYR A 421 -13.86 -4.75 25.58
CA TYR A 421 -15.29 -5.03 25.44
C TYR A 421 -15.65 -6.44 25.93
N ALA A 422 -14.79 -7.44 25.65
CA ALA A 422 -14.95 -8.80 26.18
C ALA A 422 -14.93 -8.83 27.72
N ARG A 423 -14.02 -8.07 28.33
CA ARG A 423 -13.90 -7.95 29.79
C ARG A 423 -15.17 -7.36 30.38
N TYR A 424 -15.67 -6.26 29.80
CA TYR A 424 -16.92 -5.61 30.21
C TYR A 424 -18.12 -6.57 30.15
N LEU A 425 -18.31 -7.29 29.03
CA LEU A 425 -19.42 -8.24 28.90
C LEU A 425 -19.33 -9.40 29.90
N SER A 426 -18.11 -9.90 30.16
CA SER A 426 -17.86 -10.95 31.15
C SER A 426 -18.04 -10.46 32.60
N SER A 427 -17.83 -9.17 32.86
CA SER A 427 -17.86 -8.57 34.20
C SER A 427 -19.21 -7.94 34.56
N SER A 428 -20.20 -8.00 33.66
CA SER A 428 -21.57 -7.45 33.83
C SER A 428 -22.34 -7.93 35.07
N THR A 429 -21.78 -8.88 35.83
CA THR A 429 -22.29 -9.37 37.12
C THR A 429 -21.78 -8.59 38.35
N THR A 430 -20.69 -7.82 38.23
CA THR A 430 -20.04 -7.13 39.36
C THR A 430 -19.85 -5.64 39.06
N THR A 431 -20.48 -4.76 39.85
CA THR A 431 -20.48 -3.30 39.63
C THR A 431 -19.10 -2.65 39.74
N SER A 432 -18.22 -3.14 40.63
CA SER A 432 -16.91 -2.52 40.88
C SER A 432 -15.93 -2.61 39.72
N SER A 433 -15.97 -3.68 38.92
CA SER A 433 -15.09 -3.86 37.77
C SER A 433 -15.57 -3.08 36.54
N VAL A 434 -16.85 -2.72 36.47
CA VAL A 434 -17.39 -1.88 35.41
C VAL A 434 -16.91 -0.44 35.56
N ASP A 435 -16.92 0.09 36.78
CA ASP A 435 -16.45 1.46 37.07
C ASP A 435 -14.95 1.64 36.75
N GLU A 436 -14.11 0.63 37.03
CA GLU A 436 -12.69 0.63 36.67
C GLU A 436 -12.48 0.68 35.14
N ILE A 437 -13.28 -0.07 34.38
CA ILE A 437 -13.21 -0.10 32.91
C ILE A 437 -13.65 1.24 32.31
N LEU A 438 -14.69 1.86 32.87
CA LEU A 438 -15.16 3.18 32.44
C LEU A 438 -14.12 4.27 32.73
N ALA A 439 -13.45 4.21 33.88
CA ALA A 439 -12.35 5.14 34.20
C ALA A 439 -11.14 4.95 33.26
N GLU A 440 -10.81 3.70 32.87
CA GLU A 440 -9.77 3.41 31.87
C GLU A 440 -10.14 3.97 30.47
N LEU A 441 -11.43 3.93 30.10
CA LEU A 441 -11.93 4.52 28.85
C LEU A 441 -11.89 6.04 28.86
N ASP A 442 -12.36 6.67 29.93
CA ASP A 442 -12.42 8.13 30.05
C ASP A 442 -11.01 8.76 30.06
N SER A 443 -10.04 8.11 30.72
CA SER A 443 -8.65 8.56 30.74
C SER A 443 -7.93 8.41 29.39
N ASN A 444 -8.37 7.47 28.55
CA ASN A 444 -7.74 7.16 27.27
C ASN A 444 -8.62 7.51 26.05
N GLN A 445 -9.59 8.43 26.21
CA GLN A 445 -10.56 8.77 25.14
C GLN A 445 -9.89 9.13 23.80
N THR A 446 -8.76 9.82 23.81
CA THR A 446 -8.01 10.18 22.61
C THR A 446 -7.48 8.97 21.85
N ILE A 447 -7.01 7.95 22.55
CA ILE A 447 -6.45 6.73 21.95
C ILE A 447 -7.54 5.92 21.24
N TYR A 448 -8.76 5.90 21.78
CA TYR A 448 -9.88 5.17 21.18
C TYR A 448 -10.55 5.92 20.02
N MET A 449 -10.30 7.23 19.87
CA MET A 449 -10.80 8.05 18.76
C MET A 449 -9.98 7.91 17.47
N ASP A 450 -8.76 7.36 17.53
CA ASP A 450 -7.84 7.27 16.39
C ASP A 450 -8.22 6.14 15.40
N ASP A 451 -8.90 5.09 15.86
CA ASP A 451 -9.26 3.91 15.08
C ASP A 451 -10.76 3.60 15.16
N CYS A 452 -11.38 3.21 14.04
CA CYS A 452 -12.82 3.02 13.96
C CYS A 452 -13.31 1.81 14.77
N TYR A 453 -12.56 0.71 14.77
CA TYR A 453 -12.91 -0.49 15.54
C TYR A 453 -12.78 -0.23 17.04
N SER A 454 -11.75 0.51 17.43
CA SER A 454 -11.53 0.96 18.80
C SER A 454 -12.64 1.90 19.27
N SER A 455 -13.02 2.87 18.44
CA SER A 455 -14.17 3.76 18.66
C SER A 455 -15.48 2.99 18.79
N LEU A 456 -15.72 1.98 17.95
CA LEU A 456 -16.92 1.13 18.00
C LEU A 456 -16.98 0.29 19.28
N CYS A 457 -15.87 -0.32 19.70
CA CYS A 457 -15.82 -1.09 20.95
C CYS A 457 -16.04 -0.19 22.17
N ALA A 458 -15.41 1.00 22.21
CA ALA A 458 -15.64 1.97 23.26
C ALA A 458 -17.10 2.48 23.27
N ALA A 459 -17.65 2.81 22.10
CA ALA A 459 -19.03 3.23 21.94
C ALA A 459 -20.02 2.14 22.38
N ALA A 460 -19.74 0.86 22.08
CA ALA A 460 -20.58 -0.26 22.53
C ALA A 460 -20.65 -0.34 24.07
N ILE A 461 -19.53 -0.09 24.77
CA ILE A 461 -19.51 -0.07 26.24
C ILE A 461 -20.39 1.07 26.77
N TYR A 462 -20.20 2.31 26.30
CA TYR A 462 -21.04 3.43 26.72
C TYR A 462 -22.52 3.25 26.35
N PHE A 463 -22.81 2.55 25.25
CA PHE A 463 -24.17 2.26 24.82
C PHE A 463 -24.89 1.32 25.81
N HIS A 464 -24.20 0.29 26.35
CA HIS A 464 -24.77 -0.58 27.37
C HIS A 464 -25.04 0.16 28.70
N GLU A 465 -24.20 1.14 29.03
CA GLU A 465 -24.38 2.04 30.18
C GLU A 465 -25.41 3.17 29.94
N LYS A 466 -26.06 3.19 28.76
CA LYS A 466 -27.05 4.21 28.34
C LYS A 466 -26.49 5.64 28.28
N ASN A 467 -25.18 5.81 28.19
CA ASN A 467 -24.55 7.11 28.03
C ASN A 467 -24.40 7.45 26.54
N TYR A 468 -25.54 7.77 25.90
CA TYR A 468 -25.59 8.02 24.46
C TYR A 468 -24.86 9.30 24.03
N GLU A 469 -24.69 10.28 24.92
CA GLU A 469 -23.94 11.51 24.62
C GLU A 469 -22.45 11.23 24.38
N ASN A 470 -21.83 10.41 25.22
CA ASN A 470 -20.45 9.98 25.03
C ASN A 470 -20.27 9.10 23.79
N VAL A 471 -21.26 8.27 23.46
CA VAL A 471 -21.28 7.50 22.20
C VAL A 471 -21.19 8.44 21.00
N LEU A 472 -22.05 9.47 20.94
CA LEU A 472 -22.03 10.44 19.86
C LEU A 472 -20.70 11.22 19.83
N LYS A 473 -20.15 11.60 20.98
CA LYS A 473 -18.88 12.33 21.08
C LYS A 473 -17.72 11.54 20.47
N ILE A 474 -17.63 10.23 20.74
CA ILE A 474 -16.58 9.35 20.22
C ILE A 474 -16.79 9.09 18.72
N LEU A 475 -18.02 8.78 18.31
CA LEU A 475 -18.30 8.37 16.94
C LEU A 475 -18.32 9.54 15.93
N ASN A 476 -18.58 10.78 16.36
CA ASN A 476 -18.74 11.93 15.47
C ASN A 476 -17.52 12.23 14.58
N ASN A 477 -16.31 11.87 15.02
CA ASN A 477 -15.08 12.09 14.25
C ASN A 477 -14.83 11.00 13.19
N SER A 478 -15.46 9.84 13.34
CA SER A 478 -15.22 8.69 12.47
C SER A 478 -16.07 8.76 11.20
N SER A 479 -15.47 8.41 10.07
CA SER A 479 -16.18 8.44 8.79
C SER A 479 -16.77 7.08 8.39
N ASP A 480 -16.46 6.01 9.11
CA ASP A 480 -16.82 4.66 8.69
C ASP A 480 -18.31 4.37 8.81
N ILE A 481 -18.84 3.60 7.85
CA ILE A 481 -20.28 3.32 7.74
C ILE A 481 -20.79 2.60 8.99
N GLU A 482 -19.96 1.77 9.63
CA GLU A 482 -20.32 1.08 10.87
C GLU A 482 -20.47 2.05 12.05
N CYS A 483 -19.58 3.01 12.20
CA CYS A 483 -19.70 4.07 13.20
C CYS A 483 -20.91 4.96 12.94
N MET A 484 -21.20 5.26 11.68
CA MET A 484 -22.39 6.02 11.29
C MET A 484 -23.67 5.24 11.61
N ALA A 485 -23.70 3.92 11.37
CA ALA A 485 -24.83 3.07 11.73
C ALA A 485 -25.03 3.02 13.27
N ALA A 486 -23.95 2.90 14.04
CA ALA A 486 -23.99 2.98 15.50
C ALA A 486 -24.46 4.36 16.01
N THR A 487 -24.08 5.44 15.31
CA THR A 487 -24.55 6.80 15.57
C THR A 487 -26.07 6.91 15.31
N VAL A 488 -26.56 6.37 14.20
CA VAL A 488 -28.00 6.30 13.90
C VAL A 488 -28.73 5.57 15.02
N GLN A 489 -28.21 4.42 15.47
CA GLN A 489 -28.81 3.67 16.57
C GLN A 489 -28.86 4.49 17.87
N ALA A 490 -27.77 5.16 18.26
CA ALA A 490 -27.74 6.03 19.43
C ALA A 490 -28.72 7.22 19.32
N LEU A 491 -28.84 7.84 18.14
CA LEU A 491 -29.79 8.94 17.90
C LEU A 491 -31.25 8.50 17.99
N LEU A 492 -31.57 7.28 17.54
CA LEU A 492 -32.91 6.71 17.70
C LEU A 492 -33.25 6.47 19.17
N HIS A 493 -32.28 6.04 20.00
CA HIS A 493 -32.45 5.91 21.45
C HIS A 493 -32.60 7.25 22.20
N LEU A 494 -32.14 8.35 21.60
CA LEU A 494 -32.34 9.72 22.10
C LEU A 494 -33.63 10.37 21.55
N ASP A 495 -34.47 9.62 20.84
CA ASP A 495 -35.70 10.11 20.19
C ASP A 495 -35.46 11.25 19.18
N ARG A 496 -34.27 11.29 18.56
CA ARG A 496 -33.85 12.32 17.58
C ARG A 496 -33.89 11.80 16.15
N LEU A 497 -35.10 11.54 15.66
CA LEU A 497 -35.33 11.03 14.30
C LEU A 497 -34.80 11.95 13.18
N ASP A 498 -34.88 13.27 13.40
CA ASP A 498 -34.40 14.29 12.47
C ASP A 498 -32.90 14.14 12.19
N LEU A 499 -32.12 13.96 13.25
CA LEU A 499 -30.67 13.76 13.16
C LEU A 499 -30.34 12.37 12.61
N ALA A 500 -31.08 11.34 13.02
CA ALA A 500 -30.89 9.98 12.51
C ALA A 500 -31.06 9.90 10.98
N ARG A 501 -32.08 10.58 10.43
CA ARG A 501 -32.28 10.68 8.97
C ARG A 501 -31.16 11.46 8.27
N LYS A 502 -30.61 12.49 8.93
CA LYS A 502 -29.48 13.25 8.38
C LYS A 502 -28.22 12.40 8.29
N GLU A 503 -27.92 11.63 9.34
CA GLU A 503 -26.79 10.70 9.33
C GLU A 503 -26.98 9.56 8.34
N HIS A 504 -28.19 9.00 8.22
CA HIS A 504 -28.50 8.01 7.19
C HIS A 504 -28.28 8.54 5.76
N LYS A 505 -28.68 9.78 5.46
CA LYS A 505 -28.37 10.42 4.17
C LYS A 505 -26.86 10.51 3.91
N ARG A 506 -26.06 10.79 4.95
CA ARG A 506 -24.60 10.77 4.83
C ARG A 506 -24.08 9.34 4.56
N MET A 507 -24.69 8.32 5.15
CA MET A 507 -24.36 6.92 4.85
C MET A 507 -24.63 6.58 3.38
N CYS A 508 -25.80 6.97 2.84
CA CYS A 508 -26.16 6.75 1.44
C CYS A 508 -25.25 7.50 0.45
N GLN A 509 -24.72 8.67 0.82
CA GLN A 509 -23.72 9.38 0.02
C GLN A 509 -22.41 8.59 -0.12
N LYS A 510 -22.06 7.76 0.87
CA LYS A 510 -20.89 6.88 0.80
C LYS A 510 -21.21 5.62 0.02
N ASP A 511 -22.24 4.90 0.44
CA ASP A 511 -22.71 3.67 -0.20
C ASP A 511 -24.17 3.41 0.17
N GLU A 512 -25.04 3.62 -0.81
CA GLU A 512 -26.48 3.40 -0.69
C GLU A 512 -26.84 1.91 -0.56
N TYR A 513 -26.09 1.03 -1.24
CA TYR A 513 -26.39 -0.41 -1.29
C TYR A 513 -25.68 -1.21 -0.19
N HIS A 514 -24.94 -0.53 0.68
CA HIS A 514 -24.28 -1.16 1.81
C HIS A 514 -25.30 -1.79 2.78
N THR A 515 -25.05 -3.02 3.25
CA THR A 515 -25.95 -3.75 4.17
C THR A 515 -26.31 -2.95 5.42
N LEU A 516 -25.33 -2.22 5.99
CA LEU A 516 -25.56 -1.36 7.15
C LEU A 516 -26.40 -0.11 6.84
N SER A 517 -26.30 0.45 5.63
CA SER A 517 -27.14 1.58 5.19
C SER A 517 -28.60 1.14 5.06
N GLN A 518 -28.83 -0.08 4.57
CA GLN A 518 -30.15 -0.69 4.48
C GLN A 518 -30.72 -1.03 5.87
N LEU A 519 -29.92 -1.62 6.77
CA LEU A 519 -30.34 -1.88 8.14
C LEU A 519 -30.67 -0.60 8.91
N ALA A 520 -29.85 0.45 8.77
CA ALA A 520 -30.12 1.74 9.38
C ALA A 520 -31.42 2.36 8.86
N LEU A 521 -31.72 2.22 7.56
CA LEU A 521 -33.00 2.64 6.98
C LEU A 521 -34.18 1.86 7.60
N ALA A 522 -34.04 0.54 7.75
CA ALA A 522 -35.07 -0.29 8.39
C ALA A 522 -35.35 0.18 9.83
N TRP A 523 -34.31 0.45 10.63
CA TRP A 523 -34.48 0.98 12.00
C TRP A 523 -35.19 2.33 12.04
N ILE A 524 -34.82 3.25 11.15
CA ILE A 524 -35.46 4.57 11.03
C ILE A 524 -36.93 4.45 10.62
N ASN A 525 -37.23 3.54 9.70
CA ASN A 525 -38.58 3.30 9.20
C ASN A 525 -39.47 2.64 10.26
N LEU A 526 -38.93 1.69 11.04
CA LEU A 526 -39.62 1.13 12.21
C LEU A 526 -39.96 2.20 13.23
N TYR A 527 -39.02 3.10 13.54
CA TYR A 527 -39.23 4.17 14.50
C TYR A 527 -40.25 5.22 14.00
N TYR A 528 -40.26 5.52 12.70
CA TYR A 528 -41.21 6.49 12.12
C TYR A 528 -42.66 6.01 12.12
N GLY A 529 -42.87 4.71 11.91
CA GLY A 529 -44.21 4.12 11.82
C GLY A 529 -44.99 4.48 10.55
N GLY A 530 -46.28 4.13 10.52
CA GLY A 530 -47.18 4.41 9.39
C GLY A 530 -46.83 3.62 8.12
N GLU A 531 -46.94 4.27 6.96
CA GLU A 531 -46.66 3.65 5.64
C GLU A 531 -45.22 3.13 5.50
N LYS A 532 -44.28 3.70 6.28
CA LYS A 532 -42.86 3.30 6.25
C LYS A 532 -42.59 1.96 6.91
N LEU A 533 -43.54 1.40 7.66
CA LEU A 533 -43.40 0.05 8.21
C LEU A 533 -43.33 -1.01 7.11
N GLN A 534 -44.01 -0.79 5.97
CA GLN A 534 -43.98 -1.72 4.84
C GLN A 534 -42.60 -1.70 4.16
N ASP A 535 -42.01 -0.51 4.00
CA ASP A 535 -40.65 -0.36 3.49
C ASP A 535 -39.65 -1.12 4.38
N SER A 536 -39.78 -1.00 5.71
CA SER A 536 -38.91 -1.74 6.64
C SER A 536 -39.06 -3.26 6.52
N TYR A 537 -40.28 -3.77 6.32
CA TYR A 537 -40.52 -5.20 6.14
C TYR A 537 -39.81 -5.73 4.88
N PHE A 538 -39.90 -5.00 3.76
CA PHE A 538 -39.26 -5.40 2.52
C PHE A 538 -37.73 -5.40 2.62
N ILE A 539 -37.14 -4.42 3.32
CA ILE A 539 -35.70 -4.41 3.57
C ILE A 539 -35.27 -5.67 4.33
N TYR A 540 -35.96 -6.05 5.40
CA TYR A 540 -35.64 -7.28 6.14
C TYR A 540 -35.84 -8.54 5.29
N GLN A 541 -36.87 -8.58 4.45
CA GLN A 541 -37.12 -9.69 3.53
C GLN A 541 -35.98 -9.82 2.50
N GLU A 542 -35.54 -8.73 1.87
CA GLU A 542 -34.44 -8.75 0.90
C GLU A 542 -33.13 -9.20 1.56
N LEU A 543 -32.83 -8.70 2.76
CA LEU A 543 -31.66 -9.13 3.53
C LEU A 543 -31.73 -10.61 3.91
N LYS A 544 -32.91 -11.10 4.27
CA LYS A 544 -33.15 -12.52 4.57
C LYS A 544 -32.95 -13.40 3.33
N GLU A 545 -33.42 -12.98 2.16
CA GLU A 545 -33.24 -13.73 0.92
C GLU A 545 -31.77 -13.77 0.49
N LYS A 546 -31.02 -12.68 0.71
CA LYS A 546 -29.61 -12.58 0.33
C LYS A 546 -28.66 -13.32 1.27
N PHE A 547 -28.88 -13.25 2.58
CA PHE A 547 -27.94 -13.76 3.60
C PHE A 547 -28.47 -14.96 4.40
N GLY A 548 -29.73 -15.36 4.16
CA GLY A 548 -30.42 -16.42 4.89
C GLY A 548 -31.18 -15.91 6.13
N PRO A 549 -32.05 -16.76 6.73
CA PRO A 549 -32.87 -16.37 7.86
C PRO A 549 -32.07 -16.46 9.16
N THR A 550 -31.54 -15.33 9.61
CA THR A 550 -30.92 -15.20 10.93
C THR A 550 -31.96 -14.79 11.99
N PRO A 551 -31.77 -15.15 13.27
CA PRO A 551 -32.70 -14.75 14.34
C PRO A 551 -32.94 -13.24 14.39
N LEU A 552 -31.91 -12.44 14.14
CA LEU A 552 -32.01 -10.98 14.11
C LEU A 552 -32.90 -10.46 12.97
N LEU A 553 -32.73 -11.00 11.75
CA LEU A 553 -33.53 -10.56 10.59
C LEU A 553 -34.98 -11.02 10.72
N LEU A 554 -35.22 -12.26 11.17
CA LEU A 554 -36.56 -12.78 11.43
C LEU A 554 -37.28 -11.97 12.50
N ASN A 555 -36.59 -11.63 13.59
CA ASN A 555 -37.18 -10.83 14.67
C ASN A 555 -37.45 -9.38 14.24
N GLY A 556 -36.56 -8.77 13.45
CA GLY A 556 -36.78 -7.44 12.87
C GLY A 556 -37.99 -7.42 11.92
N GLN A 557 -38.13 -8.45 11.09
CA GLN A 557 -39.27 -8.64 10.20
C GLN A 557 -40.58 -8.86 10.98
N ALA A 558 -40.55 -9.69 12.03
CA ALA A 558 -41.71 -9.91 12.91
C ALA A 558 -42.13 -8.62 13.62
N THR A 559 -41.16 -7.80 14.07
CA THR A 559 -41.43 -6.51 14.71
C THR A 559 -42.13 -5.55 13.74
N ALA A 560 -41.71 -5.50 12.47
CA ALA A 560 -42.38 -4.71 11.45
C ALA A 560 -43.85 -5.14 11.24
N LEU A 561 -44.12 -6.45 11.21
CA LEU A 561 -45.48 -6.99 11.07
C LEU A 561 -46.36 -6.74 12.30
N ILE A 562 -45.79 -6.84 13.50
CA ILE A 562 -46.45 -6.46 14.76
C ILE A 562 -46.89 -4.99 14.68
N CYS A 563 -46.00 -4.09 14.26
CA CYS A 563 -46.35 -2.67 14.12
C CYS A 563 -47.42 -2.40 13.04
N GLN A 564 -47.56 -3.28 12.05
CA GLN A 564 -48.61 -3.22 11.01
C GLN A 564 -49.94 -3.85 11.42
N ASN A 565 -50.06 -4.40 12.63
CA ASN A 565 -51.20 -5.20 13.11
C ASN A 565 -51.43 -6.53 12.36
N ARG A 566 -50.37 -7.11 11.75
CA ARG A 566 -50.42 -8.41 11.06
C ARG A 566 -49.90 -9.52 11.97
N TRP A 567 -50.69 -9.85 12.98
CA TRP A 567 -50.27 -10.73 14.08
C TRP A 567 -49.99 -12.18 13.65
N GLU A 568 -50.83 -12.76 12.79
CA GLU A 568 -50.71 -14.17 12.39
C GLU A 568 -49.39 -14.45 11.65
N GLU A 569 -48.99 -13.56 10.75
CA GLU A 569 -47.73 -13.66 10.01
C GLU A 569 -46.52 -13.41 10.91
N ALA A 570 -46.65 -12.49 11.88
CA ALA A 570 -45.60 -12.25 12.86
C ALA A 570 -45.36 -13.47 13.76
N GLU A 571 -46.43 -14.18 14.14
CA GLU A 571 -46.35 -15.40 14.96
C GLU A 571 -45.52 -16.48 14.27
N GLN A 572 -45.71 -16.69 12.97
CA GLN A 572 -44.94 -17.67 12.19
C GLN A 572 -43.44 -17.35 12.19
N LEU A 573 -43.07 -16.08 11.99
CA LEU A 573 -41.66 -15.66 11.98
C LEU A 573 -41.00 -15.75 13.37
N ILE A 574 -41.75 -15.51 14.44
CA ILE A 574 -41.25 -15.65 15.82
C ILE A 574 -41.02 -17.12 16.15
N VAL A 575 -41.94 -18.02 15.76
CA VAL A 575 -41.75 -19.47 15.92
C VAL A 575 -40.50 -19.93 15.17
N GLU A 576 -40.32 -19.52 13.91
CA GLU A 576 -39.11 -19.83 13.14
C GLU A 576 -37.83 -19.29 13.84
N THR A 577 -37.91 -18.13 14.48
CA THR A 577 -36.79 -17.55 15.24
C THR A 577 -36.40 -18.41 16.43
N ILE A 578 -37.40 -18.87 17.20
CA ILE A 578 -37.20 -19.70 18.40
C ILE A 578 -36.70 -21.10 18.04
N GLU A 579 -37.14 -21.66 16.91
CA GLU A 579 -36.61 -22.93 16.39
C GLU A 579 -35.12 -22.86 16.07
N LYS A 580 -34.64 -21.71 15.57
CA LYS A 580 -33.22 -21.48 15.26
C LYS A 580 -32.37 -21.18 16.48
N ASP A 581 -32.86 -20.30 17.36
CA ASP A 581 -32.20 -19.97 18.62
C ASP A 581 -33.22 -19.91 19.76
N SER A 582 -33.32 -21.02 20.48
CA SER A 582 -34.23 -21.15 21.61
C SER A 582 -33.87 -20.23 22.78
N ASN A 583 -32.68 -19.64 22.79
CA ASN A 583 -32.18 -18.73 23.84
C ASN A 583 -32.23 -17.25 23.43
N TYR A 584 -32.81 -16.93 22.28
CA TYR A 584 -32.93 -15.55 21.80
C TYR A 584 -33.99 -14.77 22.58
N THR A 585 -33.55 -13.83 23.43
CA THR A 585 -34.40 -13.13 24.41
C THR A 585 -35.49 -12.29 23.74
N GLU A 586 -35.16 -11.61 22.65
CA GLU A 586 -36.01 -10.65 21.98
C GLU A 586 -37.19 -11.33 21.28
N ALA A 587 -37.02 -12.57 20.78
CA ALA A 587 -38.13 -13.35 20.23
C ALA A 587 -39.15 -13.72 21.31
N ILE A 588 -38.70 -14.06 22.53
CA ILE A 588 -39.60 -14.37 23.65
C ILE A 588 -40.37 -13.12 24.09
N ILE A 589 -39.73 -11.94 24.07
CA ILE A 589 -40.39 -10.66 24.34
C ILE A 589 -41.48 -10.38 23.29
N ASN A 590 -41.16 -10.55 22.01
CA ASN A 590 -42.12 -10.37 20.93
C ASN A 590 -43.27 -11.39 20.98
N GLN A 591 -42.98 -12.64 21.37
CA GLN A 591 -44.00 -13.67 21.59
C GLN A 591 -44.93 -13.32 22.75
N MET A 592 -44.38 -12.79 23.85
CA MET A 592 -45.16 -12.30 24.99
C MET A 592 -46.06 -11.13 24.59
N LEU A 593 -45.54 -10.17 23.82
CA LEU A 593 -46.30 -9.04 23.31
C LEU A 593 -47.46 -9.51 22.43
N LEU A 594 -47.20 -10.44 21.51
CA LEU A 594 -48.20 -11.00 20.61
C LEU A 594 -49.31 -11.76 21.36
N ALA A 595 -48.94 -12.56 22.37
CA ALA A 595 -49.90 -13.27 23.21
C ALA A 595 -50.83 -12.31 23.97
N ASN A 596 -50.30 -11.18 24.44
CA ASN A 596 -51.10 -10.13 25.08
C ASN A 596 -52.04 -9.43 24.09
N LEU A 597 -51.55 -9.11 22.88
CA LEU A 597 -52.35 -8.43 21.85
C LEU A 597 -53.47 -9.33 21.28
N GLN A 598 -53.27 -10.64 21.24
CA GLN A 598 -54.28 -11.62 20.81
C GLN A 598 -55.25 -12.04 21.94
N GLY A 599 -55.06 -11.57 23.18
CA GLY A 599 -55.91 -11.94 24.31
C GLY A 599 -55.78 -13.41 24.75
N LYS A 600 -54.60 -14.02 24.57
CA LYS A 600 -54.31 -15.40 25.03
C LYS A 600 -54.27 -15.46 26.57
N SER A 601 -54.39 -16.66 27.15
CA SER A 601 -54.54 -16.84 28.60
C SER A 601 -53.37 -16.28 29.42
N LEU A 602 -53.67 -15.73 30.60
CA LEU A 602 -52.67 -15.18 31.53
C LEU A 602 -51.61 -16.22 31.97
N GLU A 603 -51.97 -17.50 31.99
CA GLU A 603 -51.04 -18.60 32.29
C GLU A 603 -49.92 -18.71 31.25
N LEU A 604 -50.23 -18.50 29.97
CA LEU A 604 -49.25 -18.52 28.89
C LEU A 604 -48.29 -17.34 28.99
N ILE A 605 -48.80 -16.15 29.32
CA ILE A 605 -47.99 -14.94 29.52
C ILE A 605 -47.05 -15.13 30.71
N ASN A 606 -47.54 -15.66 31.84
CA ASN A 606 -46.72 -15.97 33.01
C ASN A 606 -45.63 -17.01 32.71
N ARG A 607 -45.89 -17.98 31.81
CA ARG A 607 -44.88 -18.94 31.36
C ARG A 607 -43.74 -18.26 30.60
N PHE A 608 -44.03 -17.31 29.70
CA PHE A 608 -43.00 -16.54 29.01
C PHE A 608 -42.20 -15.63 29.96
N ILE A 609 -42.88 -15.05 30.96
CA ILE A 609 -42.22 -14.24 31.99
C ILE A 609 -41.23 -15.09 32.81
N ASN A 610 -41.60 -16.30 33.20
CA ASN A 610 -40.71 -17.21 33.92
C ASN A 610 -39.51 -17.65 33.05
N GLN A 611 -39.75 -17.92 31.76
CA GLN A 611 -38.66 -18.18 30.81
C GLN A 611 -37.71 -16.99 30.66
N LEU A 612 -38.21 -15.76 30.72
CA LEU A 612 -37.40 -14.54 30.71
C LEU A 612 -36.66 -14.33 32.03
N SER A 613 -37.27 -14.59 33.19
CA SER A 613 -36.67 -14.38 34.51
C SER A 613 -35.48 -15.29 34.77
N ASP A 614 -35.51 -16.52 34.25
CA ASP A 614 -34.41 -17.48 34.36
C ASP A 614 -33.22 -17.13 33.44
N ARG A 615 -33.45 -16.28 32.42
CA ARG A 615 -32.49 -16.03 31.33
C ARG A 615 -31.92 -14.61 31.30
N VAL A 616 -32.62 -13.65 31.92
CA VAL A 616 -32.24 -12.24 31.90
C VAL A 616 -31.77 -11.78 33.28
N SER A 617 -30.46 -11.61 33.44
CA SER A 617 -29.86 -10.89 34.59
C SER A 617 -30.14 -9.39 34.56
N ASN A 618 -30.60 -8.86 33.42
CA ASN A 618 -30.70 -7.42 33.17
C ASN A 618 -31.92 -6.78 33.85
N LEU A 619 -31.65 -5.84 34.77
CA LEU A 619 -32.61 -5.14 35.61
C LEU A 619 -33.70 -4.38 34.81
N VAL A 620 -33.40 -3.98 33.56
CA VAL A 620 -34.30 -3.19 32.70
C VAL A 620 -35.50 -3.99 32.19
N CYS A 621 -35.32 -5.26 31.80
CA CYS A 621 -36.46 -6.13 31.47
C CYS A 621 -37.33 -6.39 32.71
N LYS A 622 -36.71 -6.57 33.88
CA LYS A 622 -37.43 -6.73 35.16
C LYS A 622 -38.22 -5.46 35.55
N ILE A 623 -37.67 -4.28 35.28
CA ILE A 623 -38.34 -2.99 35.52
C ILE A 623 -39.45 -2.75 34.50
N LEU A 624 -39.22 -2.97 33.20
CA LEU A 624 -40.26 -2.84 32.17
C LEU A 624 -41.40 -3.85 32.39
N LEU A 625 -41.09 -5.09 32.77
CA LEU A 625 -42.10 -6.06 33.19
C LEU A 625 -42.90 -5.57 34.41
N LYS A 626 -42.24 -5.01 35.43
CA LYS A 626 -42.92 -4.43 36.60
C LYS A 626 -43.78 -3.21 36.26
N VAL A 627 -43.28 -2.31 35.41
CA VAL A 627 -43.99 -1.08 34.99
C VAL A 627 -45.18 -1.44 34.09
N TYR A 628 -45.02 -2.41 33.19
CA TYR A 628 -46.11 -2.94 32.37
C TYR A 628 -47.18 -3.62 33.23
N PHE A 629 -46.78 -4.35 34.29
CA PHE A 629 -47.70 -4.93 35.27
C PHE A 629 -48.49 -3.86 36.07
N VAL A 630 -47.83 -2.77 36.45
CA VAL A 630 -48.48 -1.64 37.15
C VAL A 630 -49.45 -0.90 36.23
N LEU A 631 -49.06 -0.64 34.98
CA LEU A 631 -49.93 0.02 33.99
C LEU A 631 -51.11 -0.85 33.56
N LEU A 632 -50.93 -2.18 33.42
CA LEU A 632 -52.05 -3.10 33.17
C LEU A 632 -53.02 -3.14 34.35
N LYS A 633 -52.51 -3.19 35.58
CA LYS A 633 -53.35 -3.24 36.79
C LYS A 633 -54.19 -1.96 36.93
N ASP A 634 -53.62 -0.80 36.62
CA ASP A 634 -54.30 0.49 36.68
C ASP A 634 -55.35 0.66 35.56
N LYS A 635 -55.06 0.12 34.35
CA LYS A 635 -56.01 0.15 33.22
C LYS A 635 -57.19 -0.81 33.43
N ILE A 636 -56.95 -1.99 34.00
CA ILE A 636 -58.01 -2.96 34.35
C ILE A 636 -58.85 -2.45 35.54
N SER A 637 -58.22 -1.85 36.56
CA SER A 637 -58.94 -1.24 37.68
C SER A 637 -59.87 -0.10 37.25
N LYS A 638 -59.41 0.76 36.33
CA LYS A 638 -60.22 1.86 35.78
C LYS A 638 -61.30 1.40 34.79
N GLN A 639 -61.09 0.28 34.10
CA GLN A 639 -62.03 -0.22 33.09
C GLN A 639 -63.13 -1.13 33.67
N TYR A 640 -62.96 -1.67 34.89
CA TYR A 640 -63.91 -2.62 35.50
C TYR A 640 -64.55 -2.20 36.84
N GLN A 641 -64.21 -1.05 37.46
CA GLN A 641 -64.74 -0.65 38.78
C GLN A 641 -64.82 -1.83 39.78
N ILE A 642 -63.72 -2.54 39.97
CA ILE A 642 -63.62 -3.55 41.03
C ILE A 642 -62.91 -2.87 42.20
N VAL A 643 -63.62 -2.74 43.33
CA VAL A 643 -63.13 -2.22 44.63
C VAL A 643 -61.96 -3.05 45.14
#